data_AF-A0A954MJR2-F1
#
_entry.id   AF-A0A954MJR2-F1
#
_cell.length_a   1.000
_cell.length_b   1.000
_cell.length_c   1.000
_cell.angle_alpha   90.00
_cell.angle_beta   90.00
_cell.angle_gamma   90.00
#
_symmetry.space_group_name_H-M   'P 1'
#
loop_
_entity.id
_entity.type
_entity.pdbx_description
1 polymer ?
#
loop_
_entity_poly.entity_id
_entity_poly.type
_entity_poly.pdbx_seq_one_letter_code
_entity_poly.pdbx_strand_id
1 'polypeptide(L)'
;MNNTGPTENRAANFISRHRGKLFAGQAVLFLLAGMLIAGAFSRSTGGKFPDSPAASVTVPAGETLWTCSMHPQIRQPKPGKCPICGMDLIPITKTAGGMRTVAMSAESRALMQIATTPVERRYVTHEIPMVGRVDYDETRLGYITAWVPGRLDRLFVDYTGLEVKQGDHLVSIYSEQLYSAQEELIQALKNQSDRPSTTTTLIRPIDLVESAREKLRLLGLKDEQITKIEQSNAPEEHLIIYAPLGGVVIEKLKQAGERVQLGERIYTIADLNQVWVHLDVYESDLQWVRYGQDVVITTDAYPGDEFRGRIAFIQPVLNDKTRTVKVRVNVPNLDGRLKPEMFVHAVVRPQVAAGGKVMDPSLVGKWLSPMHPEIVRDEPGDCPICGMPLVRAETLGFVTPISDGQRPPLVVPYSAALVTGNRAIVYVQLPNMPSFAEPAFQTLSTVVQGGDMQKIRGAFITYANMLDRPQDQPGTDYAHRVWNQYADNLSQQALAGQRVKSAKGAEPIIVEIEAVMSAAREQFAPAERPTFEGREIVLGPRAGDYYLVRNGLFEGEMVVTQGNFKIDAEIQIQAKPSMMTPEGGGGGGHNHGGTAAKKKNDEHAGHVAALPATFTQQLRTLDEAFDQVFNAIQQQDLTKVTAMFRQFAQSLGAVDGSTLSGHPRMVWKEFAMLLGNDAVEGADVQQMANADRVFLLLKGHMRRMREQLGVRNQESSQIERLAVSPGFQSELNQVWQQYLLVGQALAGDNLSDATNAVATLQTSLSGVSGEGLDERSEKEWSTEYANLIKLVERLKAAKDLQTLRSAFWPLSQEIGLLARVFGFGNDSPIYELHCPMAFQGKGAVWYQPDDQVRNPYFGSTMLKCADRVEELSVESGESRAPHTRH
;
A
#
# COMPACT_ATOMS: atom_id res chain seq x y z
N MET A 1 -44.78 6.51 -65.57
CA MET A 1 -43.67 7.30 -65.01
C MET A 1 -42.78 6.37 -64.20
N ASN A 2 -41.59 6.11 -64.76
CA ASN A 2 -40.34 5.58 -64.19
C ASN A 2 -40.39 4.32 -63.30
N ASN A 3 -40.46 3.11 -63.87
CA ASN A 3 -39.39 2.20 -64.37
C ASN A 3 -38.63 1.38 -63.29
N THR A 4 -39.17 0.17 -63.04
CA THR A 4 -38.52 -1.17 -62.94
C THR A 4 -37.23 -1.40 -62.14
N GLY A 5 -37.29 -2.26 -61.11
CA GLY A 5 -36.17 -3.17 -60.77
C GLY A 5 -36.20 -4.44 -61.65
N PRO A 6 -35.47 -5.53 -61.32
CA PRO A 6 -34.16 -5.67 -60.67
C PRO A 6 -33.13 -6.34 -61.62
N THR A 7 -31.82 -6.12 -61.43
CA THR A 7 -30.80 -7.01 -62.02
C THR A 7 -29.73 -7.35 -60.98
N GLU A 8 -29.91 -8.54 -60.42
CA GLU A 8 -28.89 -9.31 -59.73
C GLU A 8 -27.73 -9.71 -60.67
N ASN A 9 -26.59 -10.00 -60.04
CA ASN A 9 -25.60 -10.97 -60.51
C ASN A 9 -24.84 -10.66 -61.80
N ARG A 10 -23.75 -9.88 -61.66
CA ARG A 10 -22.52 -10.20 -62.44
C ARG A 10 -21.18 -9.69 -61.90
N ALA A 11 -21.14 -8.80 -60.90
CA ALA A 11 -19.87 -8.31 -60.36
C ALA A 11 -19.38 -9.04 -59.08
N ALA A 12 -20.28 -9.67 -58.32
CA ALA A 12 -19.94 -10.27 -57.02
C ALA A 12 -19.37 -11.70 -57.09
N ASN A 13 -19.49 -12.40 -58.24
CA ASN A 13 -19.08 -13.81 -58.39
C ASN A 13 -17.73 -14.04 -59.08
N PHE A 14 -16.99 -13.00 -59.44
CA PHE A 14 -15.65 -13.14 -60.05
C PHE A 14 -14.51 -13.05 -59.01
N ILE A 15 -14.69 -12.24 -57.96
CA ILE A 15 -13.64 -11.95 -56.97
C ILE A 15 -13.54 -13.04 -55.87
N SER A 16 -14.57 -13.85 -55.68
CA SER A 16 -14.58 -14.94 -54.68
C SER A 16 -13.87 -16.23 -55.12
N ARG A 17 -13.51 -16.38 -56.40
CA ARG A 17 -12.92 -17.64 -56.93
C ARG A 17 -11.40 -17.65 -57.16
N HIS A 18 -10.68 -16.54 -56.93
CA HIS A 18 -9.23 -16.48 -57.25
C HIS A 18 -8.31 -16.03 -56.09
N ARG A 19 -8.82 -15.95 -54.85
CA ARG A 19 -8.04 -15.55 -53.67
C ARG A 19 -6.99 -16.57 -53.19
N GLY A 20 -7.03 -17.82 -53.68
CA GLY A 20 -6.11 -18.89 -53.25
C GLY A 20 -4.80 -19.03 -54.05
N LYS A 21 -4.60 -18.31 -55.17
CA LYS A 21 -3.43 -18.51 -56.04
C LYS A 21 -2.49 -17.30 -56.19
N LEU A 22 -2.76 -16.20 -55.50
CA LEU A 22 -1.93 -14.98 -55.54
C LEU A 22 -0.94 -14.84 -54.37
N PHE A 23 -1.07 -15.63 -53.30
CA PHE A 23 -0.15 -15.59 -52.14
C PHE A 23 1.05 -16.54 -52.24
N ALA A 24 1.11 -17.44 -53.24
CA ALA A 24 2.26 -18.34 -53.46
C ALA A 24 3.33 -17.75 -54.39
N GLY A 25 3.04 -16.67 -55.13
CA GLY A 25 3.94 -16.10 -56.14
C GLY A 25 4.89 -15.01 -55.63
N GLN A 26 4.54 -14.30 -54.55
CA GLN A 26 5.37 -13.20 -54.02
C GLN A 26 6.46 -13.65 -53.03
N ALA A 27 6.35 -14.85 -52.46
CA ALA A 27 7.37 -15.41 -51.56
C ALA A 27 8.61 -15.96 -52.32
N VAL A 28 8.48 -16.29 -53.62
CA VAL A 28 9.60 -16.84 -54.42
C VAL A 28 10.46 -15.73 -55.04
N LEU A 29 9.93 -14.53 -55.26
CA LEU A 29 10.69 -13.41 -55.85
C LEU A 29 11.64 -12.73 -54.85
N PHE A 30 11.31 -12.71 -53.55
CA PHE A 30 12.18 -12.12 -52.51
C PHE A 30 13.33 -13.06 -52.10
N LEU A 31 13.19 -14.38 -52.28
CA LEU A 31 14.24 -15.36 -52.00
C LEU A 31 15.33 -15.41 -53.10
N LEU A 32 15.02 -15.03 -54.35
CA LEU A 32 15.99 -15.00 -55.45
C LEU A 32 16.77 -13.68 -55.57
N ALA A 33 16.22 -12.56 -55.08
CA ALA A 33 16.93 -11.27 -55.06
C ALA A 33 17.96 -11.16 -53.91
N GLY A 34 17.73 -11.85 -52.79
CA GLY A 34 18.67 -11.89 -51.65
C GLY A 34 19.94 -12.74 -51.91
N MET A 35 19.89 -13.67 -52.86
CA MET A 35 21.01 -14.58 -53.17
C MET A 35 22.02 -14.02 -54.19
N LEU A 36 21.75 -12.85 -54.80
CA LEU A 36 22.63 -12.25 -55.81
C LEU A 36 23.47 -11.05 -55.33
N ILE A 37 23.28 -10.56 -54.10
CA ILE A 37 24.08 -9.44 -53.55
C ILE A 37 25.13 -9.90 -52.51
N ALA A 38 25.02 -11.14 -52.00
CA ALA A 38 26.03 -11.72 -51.09
C ALA A 38 27.24 -12.36 -51.80
N GLY A 39 27.29 -12.35 -53.14
CA GLY A 39 28.33 -13.04 -53.93
C GLY A 39 29.44 -12.16 -54.52
N ALA A 40 29.45 -10.84 -54.29
CA ALA A 40 30.29 -9.91 -55.07
C ALA A 40 31.36 -9.12 -54.29
N PHE A 41 31.61 -9.42 -53.01
CA PHE A 41 32.74 -8.81 -52.27
C PHE A 41 33.57 -9.87 -51.54
N SER A 42 34.16 -10.77 -52.31
CA SER A 42 35.27 -11.60 -51.85
C SER A 42 36.28 -11.80 -52.99
N ARG A 43 37.21 -10.84 -53.17
CA ARG A 43 38.57 -11.09 -53.68
C ARG A 43 39.49 -9.87 -53.60
N SER A 44 40.70 -10.15 -53.10
CA SER A 44 41.91 -9.29 -52.99
C SER A 44 41.85 -8.28 -51.84
N THR A 45 42.82 -8.20 -50.93
CA THR A 45 44.27 -8.37 -51.09
C THR A 45 44.91 -9.06 -49.88
N GLY A 46 45.93 -9.87 -50.15
CA GLY A 46 46.80 -10.43 -49.12
C GLY A 46 47.81 -9.40 -48.63
N GLY A 47 48.00 -9.33 -47.31
CA GLY A 47 49.09 -8.63 -46.65
C GLY A 47 49.49 -9.41 -45.40
N LYS A 48 50.68 -10.00 -45.42
CA LYS A 48 51.33 -10.64 -44.26
C LYS A 48 51.59 -9.59 -43.16
N PHE A 49 51.20 -9.87 -41.93
CA PHE A 49 51.75 -9.24 -40.73
C PHE A 49 52.21 -10.33 -39.74
N PRO A 50 53.30 -10.11 -39.01
CA PRO A 50 54.11 -11.16 -38.39
C PRO A 50 53.61 -11.59 -37.01
N ASP A 51 54.03 -12.79 -36.62
CA ASP A 51 53.79 -13.44 -35.34
C ASP A 51 54.27 -12.62 -34.13
N SER A 52 53.46 -12.61 -33.06
CA SER A 52 53.91 -12.36 -31.68
C SER A 52 53.10 -13.24 -30.73
N PRO A 53 53.70 -13.75 -29.64
CA PRO A 53 53.25 -14.95 -28.96
C PRO A 53 52.09 -14.69 -27.98
N ALA A 54 51.32 -15.74 -27.75
CA ALA A 54 50.21 -15.80 -26.81
C ALA A 54 50.60 -15.34 -25.40
N ALA A 55 49.97 -14.26 -24.93
CA ALA A 55 49.97 -13.87 -23.53
C ALA A 55 48.81 -14.56 -22.80
N SER A 56 49.16 -15.34 -21.78
CA SER A 56 48.24 -15.92 -20.79
C SER A 56 47.42 -14.83 -20.10
N VAL A 57 46.10 -14.96 -20.13
CA VAL A 57 45.18 -14.09 -19.37
C VAL A 57 45.26 -14.47 -17.89
N THR A 58 46.10 -13.79 -17.13
CA THR A 58 46.01 -13.73 -15.67
C THR A 58 44.95 -12.71 -15.29
N VAL A 59 43.90 -13.15 -14.60
CA VAL A 59 42.89 -12.30 -13.97
C VAL A 59 43.58 -11.45 -12.89
N PRO A 60 43.46 -10.11 -12.88
CA PRO A 60 44.04 -9.29 -11.82
C PRO A 60 43.30 -9.50 -10.49
N ALA A 61 44.06 -9.71 -9.42
CA ALA A 61 43.54 -9.73 -8.05
C ALA A 61 43.02 -8.33 -7.68
N GLY A 62 41.74 -8.23 -7.30
CA GLY A 62 41.11 -6.97 -6.93
C GLY A 62 41.67 -6.38 -5.62
N GLU A 63 41.78 -5.06 -5.57
CA GLU A 63 42.22 -4.31 -4.38
C GLU A 63 41.33 -4.60 -3.15
N THR A 64 41.96 -4.95 -2.02
CA THR A 64 41.28 -5.26 -0.73
C THR A 64 41.11 -3.97 0.08
N LEU A 65 39.86 -3.59 0.36
CA LEU A 65 39.51 -2.40 1.16
C LEU A 65 39.50 -2.75 2.66
N TRP A 66 39.88 -1.82 3.55
CA TRP A 66 39.98 -2.04 5.00
C TRP A 66 39.07 -1.09 5.79
N THR A 67 38.41 -1.53 6.86
CA THR A 67 37.47 -0.71 7.68
C THR A 67 37.61 -0.92 9.19
N CYS A 68 37.06 -0.03 10.00
CA CYS A 68 37.09 -0.11 11.46
C CYS A 68 35.78 -0.67 12.03
N SER A 69 35.86 -1.68 12.89
CA SER A 69 34.71 -2.34 13.55
C SER A 69 33.78 -1.40 14.33
N MET A 70 34.31 -0.29 14.86
CA MET A 70 33.53 0.72 15.61
C MET A 70 33.19 1.96 14.79
N HIS A 71 33.88 2.18 13.66
CA HIS A 71 33.65 3.32 12.77
C HIS A 71 33.62 2.84 11.32
N PRO A 72 32.56 2.14 10.88
CA PRO A 72 32.48 1.49 9.56
C PRO A 72 32.53 2.47 8.37
N GLN A 73 32.36 3.76 8.65
CA GLN A 73 32.56 4.88 7.72
C GLN A 73 34.03 5.12 7.35
N ILE A 74 34.98 4.67 8.16
CA ILE A 74 36.41 4.77 7.85
C ILE A 74 36.79 3.62 6.93
N ARG A 75 37.24 3.96 5.72
CA ARG A 75 37.72 3.01 4.72
C ARG A 75 39.06 3.43 4.19
N GLN A 76 40.00 2.50 4.16
CA GLN A 76 41.32 2.74 3.60
C GLN A 76 41.67 1.64 2.59
N PRO A 77 42.38 1.98 1.50
CA PRO A 77 42.86 1.00 0.54
C PRO A 77 43.99 0.12 1.09
N LYS A 78 44.47 0.40 2.32
CA LYS A 78 45.60 -0.27 2.97
C LYS A 78 45.27 -0.54 4.45
N PRO A 79 45.86 -1.58 5.06
CA PRO A 79 45.77 -1.79 6.50
C PRO A 79 46.34 -0.59 7.25
N GLY A 80 45.76 -0.27 8.40
CA GLY A 80 46.12 0.91 9.19
C GLY A 80 45.32 1.01 10.47
N LYS A 81 45.43 2.13 11.20
CA LYS A 81 44.63 2.41 12.39
C LYS A 81 43.48 3.35 12.06
N CYS A 82 42.32 3.12 12.68
CA CYS A 82 41.19 4.02 12.60
C CYS A 82 41.56 5.39 13.19
N PRO A 83 41.40 6.50 12.45
CA PRO A 83 41.74 7.84 12.93
C PRO A 83 40.77 8.35 14.01
N ILE A 84 39.63 7.68 14.23
CA ILE A 84 38.65 8.06 15.25
C ILE A 84 38.93 7.34 16.57
N CYS A 85 39.12 6.02 16.56
CA CYS A 85 39.28 5.22 17.79
C CYS A 85 40.62 4.51 17.96
N GLY A 86 41.55 4.66 17.01
CA GLY A 86 42.91 4.11 17.12
C GLY A 86 43.04 2.59 17.01
N MET A 87 41.94 1.86 16.78
CA MET A 87 41.95 0.40 16.57
C MET A 87 42.38 0.03 15.15
N ASP A 88 42.96 -1.16 14.99
CA ASP A 88 43.40 -1.65 13.69
C ASP A 88 42.22 -1.86 12.74
N LEU A 89 42.41 -1.45 11.49
CA LEU A 89 41.45 -1.67 10.41
C LEU A 89 41.48 -3.15 10.01
N ILE A 90 40.31 -3.71 9.74
CA ILE A 90 40.07 -5.08 9.31
C ILE A 90 39.74 -5.14 7.81
N PRO A 91 40.19 -6.16 7.07
CA PRO A 91 39.97 -6.25 5.64
C PRO A 91 38.51 -6.61 5.33
N ILE A 92 37.92 -5.91 4.36
CA ILE A 92 36.60 -6.20 3.80
C ILE A 92 36.80 -7.27 2.73
N THR A 93 36.40 -8.52 3.05
CA THR A 93 36.30 -9.58 2.05
C THR A 93 35.14 -9.28 1.09
N LYS A 94 35.43 -9.09 -0.20
CA LYS A 94 34.39 -9.12 -1.25
C LYS A 94 33.85 -10.55 -1.36
N THR A 95 32.85 -10.88 -0.56
CA THR A 95 32.11 -12.13 -0.73
C THR A 95 31.22 -11.99 -1.96
N ALA A 96 31.37 -12.91 -2.92
CA ALA A 96 30.43 -13.05 -4.03
C ALA A 96 29.02 -13.25 -3.47
N GLY A 97 28.09 -12.38 -3.87
CA GLY A 97 26.71 -12.38 -3.41
C GLY A 97 25.99 -11.12 -3.88
N GLY A 98 24.66 -11.19 -4.03
CA GLY A 98 23.83 -10.07 -4.43
C GLY A 98 23.90 -8.86 -3.48
N MET A 99 23.38 -7.72 -3.93
CA MET A 99 23.58 -6.41 -3.30
C MET A 99 23.23 -6.37 -1.80
N ARG A 100 22.25 -7.16 -1.34
CA ARG A 100 21.81 -7.28 0.07
C ARG A 100 22.00 -8.66 0.71
N THR A 101 23.04 -9.39 0.30
CA THR A 101 23.27 -10.76 0.79
C THR A 101 24.41 -10.85 1.80
N VAL A 102 24.26 -11.73 2.80
CA VAL A 102 25.31 -12.08 3.74
C VAL A 102 25.35 -13.60 3.93
N ALA A 103 26.52 -14.19 3.65
CA ALA A 103 26.82 -15.58 3.94
C ALA A 103 27.57 -15.67 5.28
N MET A 104 27.24 -16.66 6.10
CA MET A 104 27.89 -16.88 7.38
C MET A 104 28.08 -18.38 7.67
N SER A 105 28.92 -18.71 8.65
CA SER A 105 29.09 -20.10 9.09
C SER A 105 27.93 -20.56 9.97
N ALA A 106 27.76 -21.87 10.13
CA ALA A 106 26.75 -22.45 10.99
C ALA A 106 26.93 -22.04 12.47
N GLU A 107 28.18 -21.88 12.92
CA GLU A 107 28.53 -21.44 14.27
C GLU A 107 28.13 -19.98 14.48
N SER A 108 28.42 -19.10 13.52
CA SER A 108 28.00 -17.69 13.57
C SER A 108 26.48 -17.58 13.63
N ARG A 109 25.75 -18.39 12.85
CA ARG A 109 24.28 -18.46 12.92
C ARG A 109 23.80 -18.85 14.32
N ALA A 110 24.42 -19.86 14.93
CA ALA A 110 24.08 -20.34 16.26
C ALA A 110 24.38 -19.29 17.35
N LEU A 111 25.56 -18.65 17.29
CA LEU A 111 25.96 -17.57 18.22
C LEU A 111 25.04 -16.35 18.10
N MET A 112 24.61 -16.02 16.88
CA MET A 112 23.65 -14.95 16.65
C MET A 112 22.22 -15.32 17.05
N GLN A 113 21.94 -16.61 17.32
CA GLN A 113 20.62 -17.16 17.65
C GLN A 113 19.59 -16.87 16.55
N ILE A 114 20.00 -17.07 15.30
CA ILE A 114 19.13 -16.80 14.15
C ILE A 114 18.09 -17.92 14.02
N ALA A 115 16.82 -17.57 14.20
CA ALA A 115 15.68 -18.45 13.97
C ALA A 115 14.93 -18.02 12.70
N THR A 116 14.40 -19.00 11.98
CA THR A 116 13.62 -18.77 10.75
C THR A 116 12.29 -19.52 10.79
N THR A 117 11.30 -18.97 10.09
CA THR A 117 9.93 -19.52 9.97
C THR A 117 9.51 -19.46 8.50
N PRO A 118 8.76 -20.45 7.99
CA PRO A 118 8.24 -20.40 6.64
C PRO A 118 7.20 -19.27 6.47
N VAL A 119 7.19 -18.65 5.29
CA VAL A 119 6.14 -17.74 4.85
C VAL A 119 4.94 -18.58 4.40
N GLU A 120 3.80 -18.35 5.01
CA GLU A 120 2.60 -19.16 4.78
C GLU A 120 1.43 -18.32 4.30
N ARG A 121 0.50 -18.97 3.59
CA ARG A 121 -0.81 -18.39 3.29
C ARG A 121 -1.82 -18.87 4.32
N ARG A 122 -2.33 -17.96 5.14
CA ARG A 122 -3.35 -18.27 6.14
C ARG A 122 -4.20 -17.06 6.48
N TYR A 123 -5.46 -17.29 6.82
CA TYR A 123 -6.27 -16.28 7.47
C TYR A 123 -5.75 -16.07 8.88
N VAL A 124 -5.55 -14.81 9.26
CA VAL A 124 -5.07 -14.43 10.59
C VAL A 124 -6.22 -13.81 11.36
N THR A 125 -6.35 -14.23 12.61
CA THR A 125 -7.31 -13.66 13.55
C THR A 125 -6.63 -12.52 14.28
N HIS A 126 -7.27 -11.36 14.30
CA HIS A 126 -6.84 -10.25 15.13
C HIS A 126 -7.73 -10.20 16.38
N GLU A 127 -7.15 -10.17 17.57
CA GLU A 127 -7.91 -9.99 18.80
C GLU A 127 -7.96 -8.51 19.16
N ILE A 128 -9.17 -7.99 19.33
CA ILE A 128 -9.42 -6.59 19.68
C ILE A 128 -10.02 -6.57 21.08
N PRO A 129 -9.19 -6.40 22.13
CA PRO A 129 -9.69 -6.27 23.48
C PRO A 129 -10.35 -4.91 23.64
N MET A 130 -11.54 -4.91 24.22
CA MET A 130 -12.31 -3.72 24.54
C MET A 130 -12.76 -3.79 25.99
N VAL A 131 -13.03 -2.61 26.53
CA VAL A 131 -13.65 -2.44 27.83
C VAL A 131 -14.95 -1.71 27.67
N GLY A 132 -15.87 -1.96 28.58
CA GLY A 132 -17.17 -1.33 28.52
C GLY A 132 -18.01 -1.56 29.75
N ARG A 133 -19.28 -1.20 29.60
CA ARG A 133 -20.28 -1.34 30.66
C ARG A 133 -21.59 -1.84 30.12
N VAL A 134 -22.29 -2.60 30.96
CA VAL A 134 -23.68 -3.01 30.72
C VAL A 134 -24.59 -1.81 30.94
N ASP A 135 -25.59 -1.65 30.09
CA ASP A 135 -26.60 -0.59 30.13
C ASP A 135 -27.99 -1.17 29.83
N TYR A 136 -29.03 -0.40 30.12
CA TYR A 136 -30.40 -0.78 29.82
C TYR A 136 -30.64 -0.82 28.31
N ASP A 137 -31.46 -1.77 27.86
CA ASP A 137 -32.03 -1.68 26.52
C ASP A 137 -33.12 -0.61 26.51
N GLU A 138 -32.82 0.56 25.96
CA GLU A 138 -33.76 1.70 25.93
C GLU A 138 -35.07 1.37 25.19
N THR A 139 -35.05 0.41 24.26
CA THR A 139 -36.26 -0.03 23.55
C THR A 139 -37.19 -0.87 24.41
N ARG A 140 -36.70 -1.33 25.57
CA ARG A 140 -37.40 -2.16 26.55
C ARG A 140 -37.69 -1.42 27.86
N LEU A 141 -37.63 -0.09 27.83
CA LEU A 141 -38.03 0.75 28.96
C LEU A 141 -39.53 1.09 28.88
N GLY A 142 -40.23 0.85 29.99
CA GLY A 142 -41.60 1.25 30.24
C GLY A 142 -41.65 2.44 31.19
N TYR A 143 -42.23 3.55 30.74
CA TYR A 143 -42.48 4.70 31.62
C TYR A 143 -43.93 4.70 32.12
N ILE A 144 -44.11 4.70 33.43
CA ILE A 144 -45.42 4.74 34.06
C ILE A 144 -45.73 6.17 34.43
N THR A 145 -46.70 6.75 33.74
CA THR A 145 -47.13 8.14 33.93
C THR A 145 -48.54 8.23 34.49
N ALA A 146 -48.85 9.32 35.15
CA ALA A 146 -50.21 9.59 35.62
C ALA A 146 -51.11 10.00 34.45
N TRP A 147 -52.23 9.30 34.28
CA TRP A 147 -53.25 9.58 33.25
C TRP A 147 -54.31 10.58 33.73
N VAL A 148 -54.33 10.87 35.04
CA VAL A 148 -55.18 11.89 35.66
C VAL A 148 -54.39 12.60 36.76
N PRO A 149 -54.62 13.90 36.99
CA PRO A 149 -54.07 14.57 38.15
C PRO A 149 -54.70 14.02 39.43
N GLY A 150 -53.89 13.81 40.46
CA GLY A 150 -54.37 13.18 41.70
C GLY A 150 -53.30 13.08 42.78
N ARG A 151 -53.68 12.59 43.96
CA ARG A 151 -52.77 12.29 45.07
C ARG A 151 -52.49 10.78 45.08
N LEU A 152 -51.22 10.40 45.20
CA LEU A 152 -50.82 9.00 45.30
C LEU A 152 -51.02 8.52 46.74
N ASP A 153 -52.04 7.73 47.02
CA ASP A 153 -52.38 7.39 48.42
C ASP A 153 -51.64 6.14 48.89
N ARG A 154 -51.43 5.16 48.00
CA ARG A 154 -50.67 3.94 48.33
C ARG A 154 -49.80 3.50 47.15
N LEU A 155 -48.52 3.30 47.41
CA LEU A 155 -47.61 2.62 46.48
C LEU A 155 -47.59 1.13 46.82
N PHE A 156 -47.95 0.27 45.88
CA PHE A 156 -47.78 -1.19 46.02
C PHE A 156 -46.34 -1.60 45.73
N VAL A 157 -45.66 -0.84 44.86
CA VAL A 157 -44.22 -0.94 44.60
C VAL A 157 -43.51 0.23 45.27
N ASP A 158 -42.93 -0.01 46.44
CA ASP A 158 -42.42 1.02 47.33
C ASP A 158 -40.89 1.19 47.30
N TYR A 159 -40.14 0.31 46.63
CA TYR A 159 -38.70 0.45 46.40
C TYR A 159 -38.28 0.01 44.98
N THR A 160 -37.11 0.46 44.53
CA THR A 160 -36.53 0.08 43.24
C THR A 160 -35.88 -1.31 43.32
N GLY A 161 -35.80 -2.03 42.20
CA GLY A 161 -35.30 -3.40 42.13
C GLY A 161 -36.38 -4.48 42.26
N LEU A 162 -37.63 -4.10 42.53
CA LEU A 162 -38.77 -5.02 42.51
C LEU A 162 -39.09 -5.46 41.08
N GLU A 163 -39.26 -6.77 40.90
CA GLU A 163 -39.78 -7.35 39.66
C GLU A 163 -41.31 -7.27 39.67
N VAL A 164 -41.88 -6.83 38.56
CA VAL A 164 -43.32 -6.71 38.34
C VAL A 164 -43.70 -7.44 37.06
N LYS A 165 -44.86 -8.09 37.05
CA LYS A 165 -45.45 -8.70 35.86
C LYS A 165 -46.46 -7.74 35.24
N GLN A 166 -46.72 -7.95 33.95
CA GLN A 166 -47.78 -7.22 33.27
C GLN A 166 -49.12 -7.45 34.01
N GLY A 167 -49.81 -6.37 34.35
CA GLY A 167 -51.06 -6.40 35.10
C GLY A 167 -50.91 -6.32 36.62
N ASP A 168 -49.69 -6.26 37.17
CA ASP A 168 -49.52 -6.07 38.61
C ASP A 168 -49.95 -4.67 39.07
N HIS A 169 -50.41 -4.57 40.32
CA HIS A 169 -50.81 -3.30 40.93
C HIS A 169 -49.55 -2.48 41.26
N LEU A 170 -49.45 -1.25 40.75
CA LEU A 170 -48.28 -0.39 41.00
C LEU A 170 -48.58 0.68 42.05
N VAL A 171 -49.64 1.46 41.84
CA VAL A 171 -50.00 2.59 42.71
C VAL A 171 -51.51 2.83 42.71
N SER A 172 -52.03 3.25 43.85
CA SER A 172 -53.40 3.73 44.04
C SER A 172 -53.41 5.26 44.03
N ILE A 173 -54.18 5.87 43.13
CA ILE A 173 -54.32 7.32 42.99
C ILE A 173 -55.74 7.77 43.33
N TYR A 174 -55.86 8.79 44.17
CA TYR A 174 -57.09 9.53 44.40
C TYR A 174 -57.16 10.72 43.44
N SER A 175 -58.21 10.81 42.63
CA SER A 175 -58.40 11.90 41.67
C SER A 175 -59.81 12.47 41.73
N GLU A 176 -59.92 13.73 42.14
CA GLU A 176 -61.16 14.50 42.19
C GLU A 176 -61.81 14.61 40.80
N GLN A 177 -60.98 14.80 39.77
CA GLN A 177 -61.44 14.88 38.38
C GLN A 177 -62.05 13.55 37.92
N LEU A 178 -61.42 12.44 38.29
CA LEU A 178 -61.93 11.12 37.95
C LEU A 178 -63.24 10.82 38.68
N TYR A 179 -63.31 11.14 39.97
CA TYR A 179 -64.54 10.98 40.76
C TYR A 179 -65.72 11.73 40.13
N SER A 180 -65.50 12.99 39.74
CA SER A 180 -66.51 13.81 39.05
C SER A 180 -66.94 13.19 37.71
N ALA A 181 -65.99 12.69 36.90
CA ALA A 181 -66.29 12.04 35.64
C ALA A 181 -67.09 10.73 35.80
N GLN A 182 -66.89 9.99 36.90
CA GLN A 182 -67.67 8.80 37.21
C GLN A 182 -69.10 9.14 37.61
N GLU A 183 -69.30 10.18 38.44
CA GLU A 183 -70.63 10.69 38.79
C GLU A 183 -71.42 11.14 37.55
N GLU A 184 -70.76 11.77 36.57
CA GLU A 184 -71.38 12.12 35.29
C GLU A 184 -71.92 10.88 34.54
N LEU A 185 -71.14 9.79 34.47
CA LEU A 185 -71.58 8.53 33.86
C LEU A 185 -72.77 7.93 34.60
N ILE A 186 -72.70 7.88 35.93
CA ILE A 186 -73.77 7.33 36.79
C ILE A 186 -75.06 8.12 36.63
N GLN A 187 -74.98 9.46 36.56
CA GLN A 187 -76.14 10.32 36.31
C GLN A 187 -76.70 10.13 34.90
N ALA A 188 -75.85 9.98 33.89
CA ALA A 188 -76.27 9.70 32.52
C ALA A 188 -77.03 8.36 32.42
N LEU A 189 -76.57 7.32 33.12
CA LEU A 189 -77.24 6.01 33.19
C LEU A 189 -78.61 6.12 33.87
N LYS A 190 -78.71 6.82 35.01
CA LYS A 190 -79.98 7.06 35.71
C LYS A 190 -80.99 7.81 34.83
N ASN A 191 -80.53 8.83 34.11
CA ASN A 191 -81.37 9.58 33.17
C ASN A 191 -81.81 8.75 31.94
N GLN A 192 -81.05 7.74 31.55
CA GLN A 192 -81.42 6.81 30.48
C GLN A 192 -82.45 5.78 30.96
N SER A 193 -82.30 5.26 32.19
CA SER A 193 -83.26 4.32 32.79
C SER A 193 -84.62 4.95 33.12
N ASP A 194 -84.64 6.24 33.48
CA ASP A 194 -85.86 6.97 33.86
C ASP A 194 -86.63 7.56 32.66
N ARG A 195 -86.20 7.32 31.41
CA ARG A 195 -86.86 7.81 30.20
C ARG A 195 -88.11 6.99 29.84
N PRO A 196 -89.33 7.56 29.87
CA PRO A 196 -90.52 6.87 29.37
C PRO A 196 -90.43 6.66 27.85
N SER A 197 -90.81 5.48 27.35
CA SER A 197 -90.68 5.00 25.96
C SER A 197 -91.47 5.77 24.87
N THR A 198 -91.88 7.02 25.10
CA THR A 198 -92.92 7.70 24.29
C THR A 198 -92.56 9.10 23.79
N THR A 199 -91.28 9.38 23.48
CA THR A 199 -90.90 10.68 22.89
C THR A 199 -90.11 10.52 21.60
N THR A 200 -90.82 10.64 20.48
CA THR A 200 -90.30 10.87 19.13
C THR A 200 -89.65 12.25 19.05
N THR A 201 -88.32 12.33 19.04
CA THR A 201 -87.59 13.57 18.73
C THR A 201 -86.63 13.35 17.56
N LEU A 202 -86.76 14.15 16.51
CA LEU A 202 -85.97 14.16 15.26
C LEU A 202 -84.55 14.76 15.41
N ILE A 203 -83.95 14.68 16.59
CA ILE A 203 -82.57 15.09 16.86
C ILE A 203 -81.86 13.81 17.27
N ARG A 204 -80.76 13.42 16.60
CA ARG A 204 -79.90 12.32 17.06
C ARG A 204 -79.62 12.58 18.55
N PRO A 205 -80.14 11.76 19.48
CA PRO A 205 -79.80 11.97 20.88
C PRO A 205 -78.29 11.82 20.98
N ILE A 206 -77.61 12.86 21.45
CA ILE A 206 -76.24 12.73 21.92
C ILE A 206 -76.32 11.63 22.98
N ASP A 207 -75.70 10.50 22.73
CA ASP A 207 -75.66 9.42 23.70
C ASP A 207 -74.74 9.86 24.83
N LEU A 208 -75.36 10.42 25.87
CA LEU A 208 -74.68 10.98 27.04
C LEU A 208 -73.91 9.90 27.79
N VAL A 209 -74.41 8.65 27.74
CA VAL A 209 -73.73 7.50 28.35
C VAL A 209 -72.47 7.19 27.57
N GLU A 210 -72.55 7.07 26.24
CA GLU A 210 -71.36 6.87 25.41
C GLU A 210 -70.35 8.01 25.54
N SER A 211 -70.81 9.26 25.63
CA SER A 211 -69.93 10.43 25.83
C SER A 211 -69.20 10.39 27.17
N ALA A 212 -69.88 9.97 28.24
CA ALA A 212 -69.30 9.81 29.57
C ALA A 212 -68.36 8.59 29.64
N ARG A 213 -68.70 7.48 28.96
CA ARG A 213 -67.79 6.32 28.79
C ARG A 213 -66.52 6.73 28.07
N GLU A 214 -66.64 7.45 26.95
CA GLU A 214 -65.48 7.91 26.18
C GLU A 214 -64.59 8.86 27.00
N LYS A 215 -65.19 9.77 27.78
CA LYS A 215 -64.44 10.63 28.70
C LYS A 215 -63.63 9.82 29.72
N LEU A 216 -64.21 8.78 30.33
CA LEU A 216 -63.49 7.90 31.26
C LEU A 216 -62.41 7.06 30.56
N ARG A 217 -62.64 6.59 29.33
CA ARG A 217 -61.62 5.92 28.51
C ARG A 217 -60.44 6.84 28.22
N LEU A 218 -60.69 8.10 27.87
CA LEU A 218 -59.66 9.11 27.61
C LEU A 218 -58.89 9.51 28.87
N LEU A 219 -59.53 9.46 30.04
CA LEU A 219 -58.88 9.58 31.35
C LEU A 219 -58.15 8.29 31.77
N GLY A 220 -58.22 7.25 30.94
CA GLY A 220 -57.35 6.10 31.04
C GLY A 220 -57.93 4.90 31.80
N LEU A 221 -59.25 4.83 31.99
CA LEU A 221 -59.88 3.65 32.56
C LEU A 221 -60.04 2.56 31.49
N LYS A 222 -59.82 1.30 31.89
CA LYS A 222 -60.14 0.14 31.05
C LYS A 222 -61.65 -0.06 30.98
N ASP A 223 -62.12 -0.65 29.89
CA ASP A 223 -63.55 -0.97 29.71
C ASP A 223 -64.12 -1.82 30.85
N GLU A 224 -63.32 -2.76 31.36
CA GLU A 224 -63.68 -3.58 32.53
C GLU A 224 -63.91 -2.74 33.79
N GLN A 225 -63.09 -1.70 33.99
CA GLN A 225 -63.24 -0.78 35.13
C GLN A 225 -64.48 0.11 34.96
N ILE A 226 -64.74 0.57 33.73
CA ILE A 226 -65.94 1.36 33.42
C ILE A 226 -67.19 0.52 33.66
N THR A 227 -67.26 -0.70 33.12
CA THR A 227 -68.41 -1.59 33.32
C THR A 227 -68.62 -1.98 34.78
N LYS A 228 -67.54 -2.09 35.57
CA LYS A 228 -67.66 -2.29 37.01
C LYS A 228 -68.34 -1.09 37.71
N ILE A 229 -68.03 0.14 37.31
CA ILE A 229 -68.68 1.37 37.81
C ILE A 229 -70.15 1.43 37.37
N GLU A 230 -70.45 1.01 36.13
CA GLU A 230 -71.83 0.92 35.62
C GLU A 230 -72.67 -0.07 36.46
N GLN A 231 -72.08 -1.21 36.84
CA GLN A 231 -72.74 -2.24 37.64
C GLN A 231 -72.84 -1.89 39.12
N SER A 232 -71.83 -1.23 39.70
CA SER A 232 -71.82 -0.84 41.11
C SER A 232 -72.76 0.33 41.40
N ASN A 233 -73.06 1.16 40.39
CA ASN A 233 -73.85 2.39 40.49
C ASN A 233 -73.32 3.38 41.56
N ALA A 234 -72.01 3.30 41.84
CA ALA A 234 -71.29 4.12 42.82
C ALA A 234 -69.88 4.43 42.30
N PRO A 235 -69.41 5.70 42.41
CA PRO A 235 -68.07 6.06 41.98
C PRO A 235 -67.01 5.45 42.91
N GLU A 236 -65.88 5.04 42.33
CA GLU A 236 -64.68 4.63 43.07
C GLU A 236 -63.80 5.85 43.37
N GLU A 237 -63.45 6.03 44.64
CA GLU A 237 -62.56 7.11 45.10
C GLU A 237 -61.10 6.92 44.64
N HIS A 238 -60.67 5.67 44.46
CA HIS A 238 -59.29 5.32 44.18
C HIS A 238 -59.19 4.49 42.90
N LEU A 239 -58.23 4.85 42.05
CA LEU A 239 -57.89 4.10 40.85
C LEU A 239 -56.54 3.39 41.05
N ILE A 240 -56.48 2.10 40.71
CA ILE A 240 -55.21 1.36 40.66
C ILE A 240 -54.61 1.52 39.27
N ILE A 241 -53.38 2.01 39.21
CA ILE A 241 -52.54 1.99 38.01
C ILE A 241 -51.81 0.65 37.96
N TYR A 242 -51.92 -0.03 36.83
CA TYR A 242 -51.36 -1.36 36.59
C TYR A 242 -50.08 -1.29 35.75
N ALA A 243 -49.22 -2.30 35.86
CA ALA A 243 -48.05 -2.45 35.01
C ALA A 243 -48.44 -2.79 33.56
N PRO A 244 -48.08 -1.97 32.54
CA PRO A 244 -48.38 -2.24 31.14
C PRO A 244 -47.49 -3.33 30.53
N LEU A 245 -46.32 -3.58 31.14
CA LEU A 245 -45.36 -4.62 30.78
C LEU A 245 -44.69 -5.18 32.04
N GLY A 246 -44.11 -6.37 31.94
CA GLY A 246 -43.30 -6.96 33.00
C GLY A 246 -41.84 -6.48 32.93
N GLY A 247 -41.18 -6.43 34.07
CA GLY A 247 -39.77 -6.04 34.19
C GLY A 247 -39.40 -5.65 35.62
N VAL A 248 -38.24 -5.02 35.79
CA VAL A 248 -37.74 -4.53 37.08
C VAL A 248 -37.96 -3.03 37.20
N VAL A 249 -38.43 -2.56 38.36
CA VAL A 249 -38.59 -1.13 38.63
C VAL A 249 -37.22 -0.51 38.89
N ILE A 250 -36.70 0.26 37.93
CA ILE A 250 -35.35 0.86 38.01
C ILE A 250 -35.36 2.25 38.63
N GLU A 251 -36.48 2.98 38.51
CA GLU A 251 -36.64 4.30 39.11
C GLU A 251 -38.02 4.44 39.74
N LYS A 252 -38.05 5.10 40.91
CA LYS A 252 -39.25 5.56 41.59
C LYS A 252 -39.09 7.05 41.87
N LEU A 253 -39.91 7.87 41.22
CA LEU A 253 -39.79 9.34 41.28
C LEU A 253 -40.75 10.01 42.26
N LYS A 254 -41.73 9.25 42.78
CA LYS A 254 -42.80 9.76 43.63
C LYS A 254 -42.93 8.95 44.90
N GLN A 255 -43.42 9.61 45.95
CA GLN A 255 -43.73 8.99 47.24
C GLN A 255 -45.23 8.97 47.52
N ALA A 256 -45.65 8.09 48.41
CA ALA A 256 -47.01 8.10 48.92
C ALA A 256 -47.30 9.43 49.63
N GLY A 257 -48.47 10.01 49.35
CA GLY A 257 -48.92 11.32 49.80
C GLY A 257 -48.67 12.46 48.79
N GLU A 258 -47.79 12.28 47.80
CA GLU A 258 -47.50 13.31 46.81
C GLU A 258 -48.61 13.45 45.76
N ARG A 259 -48.78 14.67 45.21
CA ARG A 259 -49.67 14.91 44.07
C ARG A 259 -48.90 14.80 42.77
N VAL A 260 -49.55 14.23 41.76
CA VAL A 260 -49.05 14.09 40.39
C VAL A 260 -49.97 14.80 39.41
N GLN A 261 -49.39 15.30 38.32
CA GLN A 261 -50.09 15.90 37.19
C GLN A 261 -50.19 14.93 36.01
N LEU A 262 -51.06 15.24 35.05
CA LEU A 262 -51.17 14.48 33.80
C LEU A 262 -49.80 14.40 33.09
N GLY A 263 -49.40 13.19 32.72
CA GLY A 263 -48.13 12.91 32.06
C GLY A 263 -46.92 12.84 32.98
N GLU A 264 -47.08 13.13 34.28
CA GLU A 264 -45.96 13.06 35.22
C GLU A 264 -45.53 11.62 35.49
N ARG A 265 -44.22 11.37 35.42
CA ARG A 265 -43.63 10.04 35.56
C ARG A 265 -43.58 9.60 37.03
N ILE A 266 -44.12 8.42 37.31
CA ILE A 266 -44.18 7.80 38.64
C ILE A 266 -43.06 6.75 38.77
N TYR A 267 -42.99 5.83 37.82
CA TYR A 267 -42.02 4.73 37.78
C TYR A 267 -41.36 4.59 36.40
N THR A 268 -40.18 4.00 36.39
CA THR A 268 -39.55 3.45 35.19
C THR A 268 -39.34 1.95 35.39
N ILE A 269 -39.84 1.14 34.47
CA ILE A 269 -39.72 -0.33 34.45
C ILE A 269 -38.78 -0.70 33.29
N ALA A 270 -37.88 -1.64 33.50
CA ALA A 270 -36.98 -2.16 32.47
C ALA A 270 -37.12 -3.68 32.36
N ASP A 271 -37.32 -4.20 31.14
CA ASP A 271 -37.16 -5.63 30.88
C ASP A 271 -35.67 -5.95 30.68
N LEU A 272 -35.08 -6.68 31.65
CA LEU A 272 -33.65 -6.99 31.71
C LEU A 272 -33.26 -8.32 31.05
N ASN A 273 -34.20 -9.01 30.39
CA ASN A 273 -33.92 -10.28 29.69
C ASN A 273 -32.95 -10.11 28.50
N GLN A 274 -32.75 -8.87 28.06
CA GLN A 274 -31.75 -8.47 27.09
C GLN A 274 -31.16 -7.14 27.57
N VAL A 275 -29.84 -7.01 27.50
CA VAL A 275 -29.13 -5.80 27.92
C VAL A 275 -28.26 -5.30 26.78
N TRP A 276 -27.95 -4.01 26.82
CA TRP A 276 -26.97 -3.42 25.93
C TRP A 276 -25.61 -3.43 26.61
N VAL A 277 -24.57 -3.68 25.84
CA VAL A 277 -23.19 -3.53 26.30
C VAL A 277 -22.53 -2.46 25.45
N HIS A 278 -22.11 -1.37 26.08
CA HIS A 278 -21.39 -0.29 25.43
C HIS A 278 -19.89 -0.51 25.61
N LEU A 279 -19.21 -0.82 24.52
CA LEU A 279 -17.76 -1.05 24.44
C LEU A 279 -17.08 0.17 23.84
N ASP A 280 -15.90 0.52 24.36
CA ASP A 280 -15.06 1.55 23.78
C ASP A 280 -14.00 0.93 22.86
N VAL A 281 -14.01 1.31 21.59
CA VAL A 281 -13.07 0.84 20.55
C VAL A 281 -12.09 1.95 20.20
N TYR A 282 -10.80 1.67 20.20
CA TYR A 282 -9.78 2.63 19.78
C TYR A 282 -9.83 2.91 18.28
N GLU A 283 -9.51 4.14 17.89
CA GLU A 283 -9.47 4.58 16.49
C GLU A 283 -8.59 3.68 15.59
N SER A 284 -7.47 3.16 16.11
CA SER A 284 -6.57 2.25 15.37
C SER A 284 -7.22 0.91 14.98
N ASP A 285 -8.19 0.47 15.79
CA ASP A 285 -8.80 -0.85 15.68
C ASP A 285 -10.12 -0.80 14.92
N LEU A 286 -10.67 0.40 14.70
CA LEU A 286 -11.93 0.63 13.99
C LEU A 286 -11.93 0.03 12.57
N GLN A 287 -10.75 -0.06 11.93
CA GLN A 287 -10.60 -0.70 10.62
C GLN A 287 -11.04 -2.18 10.61
N TRP A 288 -11.06 -2.83 11.78
CA TRP A 288 -11.37 -4.24 11.95
C TRP A 288 -12.77 -4.52 12.52
N VAL A 289 -13.44 -3.48 13.01
CA VAL A 289 -14.76 -3.58 13.64
C VAL A 289 -15.87 -3.30 12.62
N ARG A 290 -16.85 -4.20 12.53
CA ARG A 290 -17.97 -4.15 11.58
C ARG A 290 -19.27 -4.53 12.28
N TYR A 291 -20.37 -4.02 11.74
CA TYR A 291 -21.72 -4.39 12.18
C TYR A 291 -21.95 -5.90 12.05
N GLY A 292 -22.64 -6.52 13.01
CA GLY A 292 -23.01 -7.94 12.99
C GLY A 292 -21.93 -8.91 13.45
N GLN A 293 -20.70 -8.45 13.71
CA GLN A 293 -19.63 -9.30 14.24
C GLN A 293 -19.98 -9.86 15.63
N ASP A 294 -19.55 -11.10 15.85
CA ASP A 294 -19.66 -11.75 17.15
C ASP A 294 -18.63 -11.19 18.15
N VAL A 295 -19.12 -10.92 19.37
CA VAL A 295 -18.34 -10.41 20.49
C VAL A 295 -18.45 -11.37 21.65
N VAL A 296 -17.30 -11.75 22.22
CA VAL A 296 -17.23 -12.52 23.47
C VAL A 296 -17.00 -11.55 24.61
N ILE A 297 -17.84 -11.61 25.64
CA ILE A 297 -17.89 -10.70 26.76
C ILE A 297 -17.66 -11.50 28.05
N THR A 298 -16.80 -10.99 28.92
CA THR A 298 -16.48 -11.58 30.22
C THR A 298 -16.56 -10.49 31.29
N THR A 299 -16.83 -10.87 32.54
CA THR A 299 -16.91 -9.92 33.66
C THR A 299 -16.26 -10.52 34.90
N ASP A 300 -15.61 -9.67 35.69
CA ASP A 300 -14.97 -10.08 36.95
C ASP A 300 -15.98 -10.58 37.99
N ALA A 301 -17.24 -10.18 37.86
CA ALA A 301 -18.33 -10.66 38.71
C ALA A 301 -18.59 -12.16 38.54
N TYR A 302 -18.27 -12.72 37.37
CA TYR A 302 -18.46 -14.12 37.01
C TYR A 302 -17.25 -14.67 36.25
N PRO A 303 -16.12 -14.91 36.93
CA PRO A 303 -14.91 -15.37 36.27
C PRO A 303 -15.11 -16.72 35.56
N GLY A 304 -14.68 -16.81 34.30
CA GLY A 304 -14.76 -18.02 33.49
C GLY A 304 -16.02 -18.15 32.63
N ASP A 305 -17.04 -17.33 32.88
CA ASP A 305 -18.25 -17.34 32.05
C ASP A 305 -18.14 -16.40 30.86
N GLU A 306 -18.51 -16.90 29.68
CA GLU A 306 -18.55 -16.14 28.44
C GLU A 306 -20.00 -15.79 28.06
N PHE A 307 -20.28 -14.50 27.95
CA PHE A 307 -21.50 -13.98 27.37
C PHE A 307 -21.23 -13.63 25.90
N ARG A 308 -22.17 -13.94 25.01
CA ARG A 308 -22.02 -13.70 23.57
C ARG A 308 -23.08 -12.73 23.09
N GLY A 309 -22.68 -11.81 22.22
CA GLY A 309 -23.56 -10.85 21.58
C GLY A 309 -23.03 -10.41 20.23
N ARG A 310 -23.85 -9.68 19.48
CA ARG A 310 -23.47 -9.13 18.17
C ARG A 310 -23.42 -7.61 18.19
N ILE A 311 -22.47 -7.05 17.46
CA ILE A 311 -22.37 -5.59 17.26
C ILE A 311 -23.62 -5.10 16.55
N ALA A 312 -24.40 -4.27 17.24
CA ALA A 312 -25.67 -3.72 16.78
C ALA A 312 -25.58 -2.26 16.34
N PHE A 313 -24.58 -1.53 16.82
CA PHE A 313 -24.41 -0.13 16.45
C PHE A 313 -22.97 0.31 16.68
N ILE A 314 -22.43 1.09 15.75
CA ILE A 314 -21.11 1.72 15.85
C ILE A 314 -21.37 3.22 15.77
N GLN A 315 -20.99 3.96 16.81
CA GLN A 315 -21.26 5.39 16.87
C GLN A 315 -20.52 6.13 15.73
N PRO A 316 -21.20 7.03 14.97
CA PRO A 316 -20.58 7.70 13.83
C PRO A 316 -19.60 8.81 14.24
N VAL A 317 -19.56 9.17 15.53
CA VAL A 317 -18.75 10.25 16.08
C VAL A 317 -17.71 9.67 17.03
N LEU A 318 -16.44 10.04 16.80
CA LEU A 318 -15.32 9.72 17.68
C LEU A 318 -15.37 10.61 18.94
N ASN A 319 -15.13 10.03 20.11
CA ASN A 319 -14.90 10.81 21.32
C ASN A 319 -13.52 11.47 21.27
N ASP A 320 -13.47 12.79 21.35
CA ASP A 320 -12.25 13.59 21.23
C ASP A 320 -11.29 13.41 22.42
N LYS A 321 -11.82 13.20 23.63
CA LYS A 321 -11.04 13.03 24.87
C LYS A 321 -10.40 11.65 24.96
N THR A 322 -11.15 10.59 24.65
CA THR A 322 -10.66 9.21 24.77
C THR A 322 -10.09 8.66 23.46
N ARG A 323 -10.33 9.32 22.32
CA ARG A 323 -10.01 8.82 20.97
C ARG A 323 -10.61 7.43 20.72
N THR A 324 -11.80 7.19 21.28
CA THR A 324 -12.56 5.93 21.11
C THR A 324 -13.91 6.17 20.45
N VAL A 325 -14.41 5.14 19.78
CA VAL A 325 -15.77 5.04 19.25
C VAL A 325 -16.56 4.10 20.14
N LYS A 326 -17.77 4.50 20.56
CA LYS A 326 -18.65 3.58 21.29
C LYS A 326 -19.31 2.60 20.33
N VAL A 327 -19.24 1.33 20.70
CA VAL A 327 -19.87 0.22 20.00
C VAL A 327 -20.88 -0.41 20.94
N ARG A 328 -22.12 -0.55 20.46
CA ARG A 328 -23.20 -1.20 21.20
C ARG A 328 -23.34 -2.64 20.74
N VAL A 329 -23.39 -3.55 21.70
CA VAL A 329 -23.60 -4.98 21.51
C VAL A 329 -24.90 -5.38 22.18
N ASN A 330 -25.74 -6.13 21.47
CA ASN A 330 -26.95 -6.71 22.04
C ASN A 330 -26.60 -8.05 22.69
N VAL A 331 -26.89 -8.21 23.99
CA VAL A 331 -26.52 -9.41 24.75
C VAL A 331 -27.77 -10.01 25.42
N PRO A 332 -28.13 -11.28 25.12
CA PRO A 332 -29.16 -11.99 25.86
C PRO A 332 -28.78 -12.15 27.34
N ASN A 333 -29.73 -11.93 28.23
CA ASN A 333 -29.54 -11.94 29.69
C ASN A 333 -30.70 -12.66 30.40
N LEU A 334 -31.07 -13.84 29.90
CA LEU A 334 -32.21 -14.63 30.39
C LEU A 334 -32.09 -15.03 31.87
N ASP A 335 -30.85 -15.23 32.34
CA ASP A 335 -30.57 -15.59 33.73
C ASP A 335 -30.45 -14.36 34.65
N GLY A 336 -30.60 -13.14 34.13
CA GLY A 336 -30.52 -11.89 34.91
C GLY A 336 -29.15 -11.61 35.54
N ARG A 337 -28.08 -12.24 35.03
CA ARG A 337 -26.73 -12.21 35.61
C ARG A 337 -26.01 -10.91 35.28
N LEU A 338 -26.14 -10.42 34.05
CA LEU A 338 -25.58 -9.13 33.65
C LEU A 338 -26.50 -8.03 34.19
N LYS A 339 -25.99 -7.27 35.15
CA LYS A 339 -26.70 -6.13 35.72
C LYS A 339 -26.20 -4.84 35.08
N PRO A 340 -27.09 -3.86 34.82
CA PRO A 340 -26.70 -2.53 34.38
C PRO A 340 -25.62 -1.91 35.27
N GLU A 341 -24.76 -1.08 34.66
CA GLU A 341 -23.54 -0.49 35.23
C GLU A 341 -22.41 -1.48 35.59
N MET A 342 -22.57 -2.79 35.36
CA MET A 342 -21.45 -3.73 35.49
C MET A 342 -20.37 -3.44 34.46
N PHE A 343 -19.11 -3.49 34.91
CA PHE A 343 -17.95 -3.43 34.04
C PHE A 343 -17.74 -4.77 33.34
N VAL A 344 -17.39 -4.72 32.06
CA VAL A 344 -17.14 -5.90 31.24
C VAL A 344 -15.91 -5.73 30.37
N HIS A 345 -15.24 -6.85 30.15
CA HIS A 345 -14.23 -7.01 29.12
C HIS A 345 -14.86 -7.67 27.92
N ALA A 346 -14.46 -7.28 26.73
CA ALA A 346 -14.95 -7.90 25.51
C ALA A 346 -13.82 -8.09 24.51
N VAL A 347 -13.92 -9.12 23.69
CA VAL A 347 -12.97 -9.38 22.61
C VAL A 347 -13.76 -9.65 21.33
N VAL A 348 -13.47 -8.89 20.28
CA VAL A 348 -13.85 -9.25 18.90
C VAL A 348 -12.66 -9.94 18.26
N ARG A 349 -12.93 -11.02 17.52
CA ARG A 349 -11.90 -11.83 16.84
C ARG A 349 -12.14 -11.87 15.33
N PRO A 350 -12.04 -10.73 14.60
CA PRO A 350 -12.15 -10.75 13.15
C PRO A 350 -11.06 -11.61 12.51
N GLN A 351 -11.45 -12.37 11.48
CA GLN A 351 -10.47 -12.93 10.56
C GLN A 351 -10.14 -11.90 9.49
N VAL A 352 -8.89 -11.90 9.04
CA VAL A 352 -8.40 -10.94 8.03
C VAL A 352 -8.09 -11.67 6.74
N ALA A 353 -8.74 -11.23 5.66
CA ALA A 353 -8.51 -11.71 4.31
C ALA A 353 -7.46 -10.85 3.56
N ALA A 354 -7.15 -11.23 2.32
CA ALA A 354 -6.27 -10.47 1.45
C ALA A 354 -6.68 -8.99 1.35
N GLY A 355 -5.68 -8.10 1.35
CA GLY A 355 -5.90 -6.65 1.35
C GLY A 355 -6.23 -6.04 2.72
N GLY A 356 -6.31 -6.83 3.79
CA GLY A 356 -6.61 -6.31 5.14
C GLY A 356 -8.10 -6.11 5.41
N LYS A 357 -8.96 -6.83 4.68
CA LYS A 357 -10.41 -6.75 4.85
C LYS A 357 -10.89 -7.76 5.88
N VAL A 358 -11.92 -7.37 6.63
CA VAL A 358 -12.54 -8.21 7.65
C VAL A 358 -13.37 -9.32 7.00
N MET A 359 -13.17 -10.53 7.48
CA MET A 359 -13.90 -11.73 7.11
C MET A 359 -14.55 -12.30 8.36
N ASP A 360 -15.79 -12.76 8.21
CA ASP A 360 -16.48 -13.57 9.20
C ASP A 360 -17.03 -14.83 8.51
N PRO A 361 -16.47 -16.02 8.79
CA PRO A 361 -16.92 -17.28 8.21
C PRO A 361 -18.41 -17.57 8.45
N SER A 362 -18.97 -17.10 9.58
CA SER A 362 -20.38 -17.35 9.93
C SER A 362 -21.36 -16.59 9.04
N LEU A 363 -20.93 -15.48 8.46
CA LEU A 363 -21.75 -14.59 7.63
C LEU A 363 -21.58 -14.82 6.13
N VAL A 364 -20.75 -15.78 5.73
CA VAL A 364 -20.47 -16.07 4.30
C VAL A 364 -21.75 -16.52 3.59
N GLY A 365 -22.15 -15.76 2.57
CA GLY A 365 -23.35 -16.03 1.78
C GLY A 365 -24.68 -15.77 2.52
N LYS A 366 -24.63 -15.21 3.74
CA LYS A 366 -25.80 -14.92 4.56
C LYS A 366 -26.33 -13.50 4.31
N TRP A 367 -27.60 -13.33 4.66
CA TRP A 367 -28.35 -12.08 4.60
C TRP A 367 -28.64 -11.61 6.03
N LEU A 368 -28.32 -10.35 6.31
CA LEU A 368 -28.46 -9.73 7.63
C LEU A 368 -29.45 -8.57 7.58
N SER A 369 -30.18 -8.33 8.67
CA SER A 369 -30.96 -7.11 8.80
C SER A 369 -30.03 -5.92 9.10
N PRO A 370 -30.19 -4.76 8.45
CA PRO A 370 -29.43 -3.54 8.79
C PRO A 370 -29.73 -2.98 10.19
N MET A 371 -30.86 -3.38 10.79
CA MET A 371 -31.34 -2.85 12.07
C MET A 371 -31.31 -3.86 13.21
N HIS A 372 -31.29 -5.17 12.89
CA HIS A 372 -31.41 -6.26 13.86
C HIS A 372 -30.29 -7.29 13.59
N PRO A 373 -29.09 -7.12 14.16
CA PRO A 373 -27.93 -7.96 13.81
C PRO A 373 -28.12 -9.44 14.19
N GLU A 374 -29.04 -9.74 15.09
CA GLU A 374 -29.45 -11.09 15.46
C GLU A 374 -30.20 -11.83 14.34
N ILE A 375 -30.75 -11.12 13.35
CA ILE A 375 -31.48 -11.71 12.23
C ILE A 375 -30.51 -11.99 11.09
N VAL A 376 -30.07 -13.24 11.00
CA VAL A 376 -29.24 -13.79 9.92
C VAL A 376 -30.01 -14.90 9.20
N ARG A 377 -30.08 -14.85 7.87
CA ARG A 377 -30.74 -15.85 7.04
C ARG A 377 -29.88 -16.30 5.87
N ASP A 378 -30.22 -17.45 5.31
CA ASP A 378 -29.48 -18.05 4.18
C ASP A 378 -29.98 -17.52 2.83
N GLU A 379 -31.17 -16.94 2.82
CA GLU A 379 -31.88 -16.46 1.64
C GLU A 379 -32.30 -15.00 1.80
N PRO A 380 -32.46 -14.27 0.67
CA PRO A 380 -33.03 -12.93 0.71
C PRO A 380 -34.47 -12.96 1.24
N GLY A 381 -34.89 -11.88 1.87
CA GLY A 381 -36.24 -11.71 2.40
C GLY A 381 -36.31 -10.50 3.31
N ASP A 382 -37.39 -10.38 4.09
CA ASP A 382 -37.60 -9.27 5.00
C ASP A 382 -37.32 -9.66 6.45
N CYS A 383 -36.87 -8.68 7.23
CA CYS A 383 -36.67 -8.80 8.67
C CYS A 383 -38.03 -8.97 9.38
N PRO A 384 -38.21 -9.98 10.25
CA PRO A 384 -39.47 -10.23 10.93
C PRO A 384 -39.81 -9.18 12.00
N ILE A 385 -38.83 -8.37 12.44
CA ILE A 385 -39.01 -7.37 13.49
C ILE A 385 -39.41 -6.01 12.91
N CYS A 386 -38.68 -5.50 11.91
CA CYS A 386 -38.95 -4.18 11.31
C CYS A 386 -39.50 -4.19 9.88
N GLY A 387 -39.56 -5.35 9.22
CA GLY A 387 -40.03 -5.47 7.83
C GLY A 387 -39.06 -4.92 6.76
N MET A 388 -37.85 -4.50 7.13
CA MET A 388 -36.85 -4.05 6.15
C MET A 388 -36.24 -5.23 5.39
N PRO A 389 -35.87 -5.05 4.10
CA PRO A 389 -35.19 -6.08 3.33
C PRO A 389 -33.84 -6.42 3.95
N LEU A 390 -33.53 -7.71 4.02
CA LEU A 390 -32.23 -8.20 4.43
C LEU A 390 -31.19 -7.85 3.37
N VAL A 391 -29.98 -7.52 3.80
CA VAL A 391 -28.86 -7.17 2.94
C VAL A 391 -27.75 -8.21 3.04
N ARG A 392 -27.00 -8.38 1.96
CA ARG A 392 -25.87 -9.29 1.93
C ARG A 392 -24.76 -8.83 2.89
N ALA A 393 -24.11 -9.77 3.57
CA ALA A 393 -22.97 -9.48 4.44
C ALA A 393 -21.87 -8.67 3.71
N GLU A 394 -21.67 -8.92 2.41
CA GLU A 394 -20.67 -8.19 1.62
C GLU A 394 -20.93 -6.68 1.54
N THR A 395 -22.21 -6.26 1.56
CA THR A 395 -22.57 -4.84 1.55
C THR A 395 -22.28 -4.13 2.87
N LEU A 396 -22.13 -4.90 3.95
CA LEU A 396 -21.79 -4.41 5.29
C LEU A 396 -20.27 -4.38 5.53
N GLY A 397 -19.48 -4.59 4.48
CA GLY A 397 -18.02 -4.47 4.50
C GLY A 397 -17.28 -5.76 4.86
N PHE A 398 -17.97 -6.90 4.88
CA PHE A 398 -17.33 -8.22 4.95
C PHE A 398 -16.86 -8.68 3.58
N VAL A 399 -15.79 -9.47 3.54
CA VAL A 399 -15.40 -10.20 2.33
C VAL A 399 -15.67 -11.69 2.49
N THR A 400 -16.18 -12.31 1.42
CA THR A 400 -16.42 -13.75 1.39
C THR A 400 -15.35 -14.47 0.58
N PRO A 401 -14.95 -15.68 0.97
CA PRO A 401 -13.90 -16.43 0.27
C PRO A 401 -14.34 -16.86 -1.14
N ILE A 402 -15.65 -16.90 -1.39
CA ILE A 402 -16.26 -17.35 -2.65
C ILE A 402 -16.21 -16.24 -3.72
N SER A 403 -16.12 -14.96 -3.36
CA SER A 403 -16.32 -13.88 -4.32
C SER A 403 -15.19 -13.72 -5.36
N ASP A 404 -14.03 -14.37 -5.21
CA ASP A 404 -12.91 -14.19 -6.17
C ASP A 404 -11.90 -15.36 -6.29
N GLY A 405 -12.15 -16.55 -5.71
CA GLY A 405 -11.12 -17.60 -5.67
C GLY A 405 -9.82 -17.15 -4.96
N GLN A 406 -9.95 -16.19 -4.05
CA GLN A 406 -8.84 -15.55 -3.34
C GLN A 406 -8.16 -16.55 -2.41
N ARG A 407 -6.91 -16.90 -2.74
CA ARG A 407 -6.03 -17.63 -1.84
C ARG A 407 -5.90 -16.86 -0.51
N PRO A 408 -5.69 -17.54 0.62
CA PRO A 408 -5.43 -16.86 1.89
C PRO A 408 -4.26 -15.86 1.76
N PRO A 409 -4.28 -14.77 2.54
CA PRO A 409 -3.21 -13.77 2.47
C PRO A 409 -1.87 -14.40 2.84
N LEU A 410 -0.82 -13.92 2.19
CA LEU A 410 0.55 -14.25 2.58
C LEU A 410 0.85 -13.49 3.88
N VAL A 411 1.39 -14.18 4.88
CA VAL A 411 1.67 -13.58 6.19
C VAL A 411 3.07 -13.91 6.67
N VAL A 412 3.62 -13.00 7.47
CA VAL A 412 4.86 -13.21 8.23
C VAL A 412 4.67 -12.81 9.68
N PRO A 413 5.33 -13.47 10.64
CA PRO A 413 5.33 -13.03 12.03
C PRO A 413 5.79 -11.57 12.13
N TYR A 414 5.21 -10.79 13.04
CA TYR A 414 5.55 -9.37 13.18
C TYR A 414 7.04 -9.16 13.50
N SER A 415 7.64 -10.12 14.22
CA SER A 415 9.06 -10.10 14.57
C SER A 415 9.99 -10.28 13.37
N ALA A 416 9.49 -10.76 12.22
CA ALA A 416 10.31 -10.96 11.03
C ALA A 416 10.61 -9.65 10.28
N ALA A 417 9.71 -8.66 10.40
CA ALA A 417 9.83 -7.39 9.70
C ALA A 417 10.54 -6.33 10.55
N LEU A 418 11.60 -5.75 10.00
CA LEU A 418 12.20 -4.51 10.49
C LEU A 418 11.50 -3.34 9.80
N VAL A 419 10.73 -2.56 10.56
CA VAL A 419 9.94 -1.44 10.04
C VAL A 419 10.54 -0.12 10.51
N THR A 420 10.85 0.79 9.57
CA THR A 420 11.31 2.15 9.86
C THR A 420 10.61 3.17 8.98
N GLY A 421 9.79 4.02 9.60
CA GLY A 421 8.89 4.90 8.86
C GLY A 421 7.95 4.07 7.99
N ASN A 422 8.07 4.23 6.67
CA ASN A 422 7.25 3.51 5.69
C ASN A 422 7.97 2.33 5.04
N ARG A 423 9.23 2.08 5.40
CA ARG A 423 10.03 0.99 4.83
C ARG A 423 9.93 -0.23 5.71
N ALA A 424 9.81 -1.40 5.08
CA ALA A 424 9.84 -2.69 5.77
C ALA A 424 10.85 -3.61 5.08
N ILE A 425 11.80 -4.12 5.86
CA ILE A 425 12.79 -5.09 5.39
C ILE A 425 12.61 -6.40 6.13
N VAL A 426 12.67 -7.51 5.39
CA VAL A 426 12.72 -8.86 5.94
C VAL A 426 13.96 -9.56 5.42
N TYR A 427 14.59 -10.37 6.28
CA TYR A 427 15.69 -11.24 5.88
C TYR A 427 15.17 -12.62 5.52
N VAL A 428 15.43 -13.05 4.29
CA VAL A 428 15.08 -14.36 3.78
C VAL A 428 16.32 -15.25 3.80
N GLN A 429 16.22 -16.43 4.39
CA GLN A 429 17.25 -17.47 4.28
C GLN A 429 17.13 -18.13 2.91
N LEU A 430 18.20 -18.04 2.10
CA LEU A 430 18.26 -18.70 0.81
C LEU A 430 18.33 -20.23 0.99
N PRO A 431 17.69 -21.01 0.11
CA PRO A 431 17.80 -22.47 0.13
C PRO A 431 19.25 -22.90 -0.14
N ASN A 432 19.69 -24.01 0.43
CA ASN A 432 21.02 -24.53 0.17
C ASN A 432 21.09 -25.16 -1.22
N MET A 433 22.18 -24.96 -1.96
CA MET A 433 22.42 -25.68 -3.20
C MET A 433 22.56 -27.18 -2.91
N PRO A 434 22.01 -28.08 -3.76
CA PRO A 434 22.21 -29.51 -3.59
C PRO A 434 23.71 -29.85 -3.61
N SER A 435 24.15 -30.71 -2.70
CA SER A 435 25.56 -31.03 -2.49
C SER A 435 26.25 -31.62 -3.74
N PHE A 436 25.48 -32.28 -4.61
CA PHE A 436 26.00 -32.88 -5.85
C PHE A 436 26.15 -31.88 -7.01
N ALA A 437 25.43 -30.76 -7.00
CA ALA A 437 25.25 -29.92 -8.19
C ALA A 437 26.57 -29.30 -8.68
N GLU A 438 27.33 -28.70 -7.78
CA GLU A 438 28.60 -28.05 -8.11
C GLU A 438 29.70 -29.08 -8.48
N PRO A 439 29.95 -30.16 -7.70
CA PRO A 439 30.92 -31.19 -8.10
C PRO A 439 30.59 -31.87 -9.44
N ALA A 440 29.30 -32.10 -9.74
CA ALA A 440 28.87 -32.71 -10.99
C ALA A 440 29.18 -31.79 -12.19
N PHE A 441 28.92 -30.49 -12.05
CA PHE A 441 29.26 -29.52 -13.08
C PHE A 441 30.78 -29.41 -13.30
N GLN A 442 31.58 -29.33 -12.22
CA GLN A 442 33.04 -29.26 -12.33
C GLN A 442 33.63 -30.50 -13.02
N THR A 443 33.08 -31.69 -12.71
CA THR A 443 33.46 -32.94 -13.36
C THR A 443 33.16 -32.90 -14.86
N LEU A 444 31.94 -32.47 -15.22
CA LEU A 444 31.53 -32.33 -16.62
C LEU A 444 32.45 -31.36 -17.38
N SER A 445 32.71 -30.19 -16.82
CA SER A 445 33.57 -29.16 -17.40
C SER A 445 35.00 -29.69 -17.66
N THR A 446 35.57 -30.39 -16.67
CA THR A 446 36.91 -31.00 -16.77
C THR A 446 36.98 -32.06 -17.87
N VAL A 447 35.95 -32.91 -17.99
CA VAL A 447 35.89 -33.95 -19.02
C VAL A 447 35.78 -33.34 -20.43
N VAL A 448 35.01 -32.27 -20.59
CA VAL A 448 34.89 -31.56 -21.88
C VAL A 448 36.20 -30.90 -22.28
N GLN A 449 36.91 -30.27 -21.34
CA GLN A 449 38.24 -29.70 -21.59
C GLN A 449 39.28 -30.76 -21.98
N GLY A 450 39.12 -32.00 -21.51
CA GLY A 450 39.99 -33.13 -21.88
C GLY A 450 39.81 -33.66 -23.30
N GLY A 451 38.73 -33.29 -24.00
CA GLY A 451 38.56 -33.52 -25.45
C GLY A 451 38.19 -34.95 -25.91
N ASP A 452 38.10 -35.93 -25.00
CA ASP A 452 37.75 -37.33 -25.34
C ASP A 452 36.24 -37.50 -25.55
N MET A 453 35.83 -37.72 -26.81
CA MET A 453 34.42 -37.76 -27.20
C MET A 453 33.60 -38.87 -26.54
N GLN A 454 34.19 -40.03 -26.24
CA GLN A 454 33.46 -41.11 -25.53
C GLN A 454 33.18 -40.71 -24.08
N LYS A 455 34.18 -40.09 -23.42
CA LYS A 455 34.04 -39.61 -22.05
C LYS A 455 33.08 -38.42 -21.96
N ILE A 456 33.11 -37.51 -22.94
CA ILE A 456 32.19 -36.35 -23.00
C ILE A 456 30.73 -36.78 -23.01
N ARG A 457 30.35 -37.72 -23.90
CA ARG A 457 28.97 -38.23 -23.94
C ARG A 457 28.57 -38.91 -22.63
N GLY A 458 29.46 -39.74 -22.07
CA GLY A 458 29.25 -40.39 -20.78
C GLY A 458 29.07 -39.38 -19.63
N ALA A 459 29.84 -38.30 -19.63
CA ALA A 459 29.74 -37.23 -18.64
C ALA A 459 28.42 -36.47 -18.73
N PHE A 460 27.94 -36.13 -19.94
CA PHE A 460 26.62 -35.49 -20.10
C PHE A 460 25.45 -36.40 -19.71
N ILE A 461 25.55 -37.72 -19.93
CA ILE A 461 24.55 -38.69 -19.44
C ILE A 461 24.58 -38.74 -17.91
N THR A 462 25.78 -38.83 -17.33
CA THR A 462 25.96 -38.88 -15.87
C THR A 462 25.42 -37.61 -15.21
N TYR A 463 25.72 -36.44 -15.78
CA TYR A 463 25.23 -35.15 -15.30
C TYR A 463 23.69 -35.07 -15.37
N ALA A 464 23.08 -35.47 -16.49
CA ALA A 464 21.62 -35.50 -16.60
C ALA A 464 20.96 -36.43 -15.57
N ASN A 465 21.51 -37.62 -15.36
CA ASN A 465 21.00 -38.58 -14.37
C ASN A 465 21.16 -38.10 -12.92
N MET A 466 22.12 -37.21 -12.64
CA MET A 466 22.30 -36.62 -11.31
C MET A 466 21.26 -35.53 -11.02
N LEU A 467 20.78 -34.83 -12.05
CA LEU A 467 19.76 -33.78 -11.90
C LEU A 467 18.37 -34.35 -11.57
N ASP A 468 18.07 -35.57 -12.00
CA ASP A 468 16.80 -36.27 -11.80
C ASP A 468 16.70 -37.01 -10.44
N ARG A 469 17.29 -36.44 -9.39
CA ARG A 469 17.32 -37.04 -8.04
C ARG A 469 16.40 -36.28 -7.06
N PRO A 470 15.15 -36.72 -6.88
CA PRO A 470 14.20 -36.03 -6.00
C PRO A 470 14.55 -36.12 -4.51
N GLN A 471 15.30 -37.15 -4.10
CA GLN A 471 15.67 -37.38 -2.69
C GLN A 471 16.82 -36.47 -2.20
N ASP A 472 17.62 -35.93 -3.13
CA ASP A 472 18.77 -35.07 -2.83
C ASP A 472 18.42 -33.57 -2.98
N GLN A 473 17.11 -33.25 -3.09
CA GLN A 473 16.63 -31.88 -3.25
C GLN A 473 16.66 -31.11 -1.91
N PRO A 474 17.02 -29.82 -1.93
CA PRO A 474 17.16 -29.04 -0.72
C PRO A 474 15.82 -28.51 -0.21
N GLY A 475 15.55 -28.69 1.09
CA GLY A 475 14.75 -27.73 1.88
C GLY A 475 13.23 -27.80 1.73
N THR A 476 12.60 -26.61 1.66
CA THR A 476 11.14 -26.42 1.66
C THR A 476 10.51 -26.69 0.29
N ASP A 477 9.18 -26.79 0.20
CA ASP A 477 8.47 -26.90 -1.08
C ASP A 477 8.84 -25.79 -2.08
N TYR A 478 9.11 -24.58 -1.57
CA TYR A 478 9.64 -23.49 -2.37
C TYR A 478 10.99 -23.85 -2.99
N ALA A 479 11.93 -24.33 -2.18
CA ALA A 479 13.27 -24.69 -2.61
C ALA A 479 13.26 -25.82 -3.64
N HIS A 480 12.39 -26.82 -3.47
CA HIS A 480 12.16 -27.89 -4.46
C HIS A 480 11.65 -27.34 -5.79
N ARG A 481 10.60 -26.49 -5.77
CA ARG A 481 10.05 -25.89 -6.99
C ARG A 481 11.09 -25.06 -7.73
N VAL A 482 11.86 -24.25 -7.01
CA VAL A 482 12.92 -23.42 -7.59
C VAL A 482 14.03 -24.29 -8.18
N TRP A 483 14.50 -25.32 -7.44
CA TRP A 483 15.56 -26.20 -7.94
C TRP A 483 15.11 -26.96 -9.20
N ASN A 484 13.88 -27.47 -9.22
CA ASN A 484 13.35 -28.19 -10.38
C ASN A 484 13.37 -27.34 -11.66
N GLN A 485 13.08 -26.04 -11.57
CA GLN A 485 13.17 -25.14 -12.73
C GLN A 485 14.60 -25.07 -13.30
N TYR A 486 15.62 -25.02 -12.44
CA TYR A 486 17.02 -25.06 -12.88
C TYR A 486 17.40 -26.46 -13.39
N ALA A 487 17.01 -27.51 -12.69
CA ALA A 487 17.30 -28.89 -13.05
C ALA A 487 16.72 -29.25 -14.43
N ASP A 488 15.52 -28.78 -14.75
CA ASP A 488 14.89 -28.97 -16.07
C ASP A 488 15.71 -28.30 -17.18
N ASN A 489 16.14 -27.05 -16.98
CA ASN A 489 16.96 -26.33 -17.96
C ASN A 489 18.34 -27.00 -18.13
N LEU A 490 19.01 -27.31 -17.02
CA LEU A 490 20.28 -28.03 -17.01
C LEU A 490 20.17 -29.39 -17.72
N SER A 491 19.05 -30.10 -17.54
CA SER A 491 18.79 -31.38 -18.20
C SER A 491 18.61 -31.22 -19.71
N GLN A 492 17.93 -30.15 -20.17
CA GLN A 492 17.82 -29.84 -21.59
C GLN A 492 19.19 -29.57 -22.23
N GLN A 493 20.02 -28.77 -21.58
CA GLN A 493 21.39 -28.51 -22.06
C GLN A 493 22.23 -29.78 -22.05
N ALA A 494 22.11 -30.62 -21.01
CA ALA A 494 22.81 -31.90 -20.94
C ALA A 494 22.42 -32.83 -22.09
N LEU A 495 21.13 -32.92 -22.44
CA LEU A 495 20.64 -33.70 -23.59
C LEU A 495 21.18 -33.17 -24.92
N ALA A 496 21.32 -31.85 -25.09
CA ALA A 496 21.99 -31.27 -26.25
C ALA A 496 23.47 -31.69 -26.28
N GLY A 497 24.13 -31.68 -25.13
CA GLY A 497 25.52 -32.14 -24.94
C GLY A 497 25.74 -33.62 -25.25
N GLN A 498 24.73 -34.46 -25.09
CA GLN A 498 24.83 -35.87 -25.51
C GLN A 498 24.88 -36.03 -27.03
N ARG A 499 24.30 -35.08 -27.78
CA ARG A 499 24.10 -35.14 -29.24
C ARG A 499 25.23 -34.50 -30.04
N VAL A 500 26.21 -33.86 -29.40
CA VAL A 500 27.35 -33.27 -30.11
C VAL A 500 28.20 -34.34 -30.80
N LYS A 501 28.82 -33.91 -31.91
CA LYS A 501 29.64 -34.77 -32.79
C LYS A 501 31.15 -34.52 -32.63
N SER A 502 31.55 -33.48 -31.91
CA SER A 502 32.94 -33.12 -31.67
C SER A 502 33.10 -32.45 -30.30
N ALA A 503 34.30 -32.53 -29.73
CA ALA A 503 34.64 -31.84 -28.46
C ALA A 503 34.44 -30.32 -28.57
N LYS A 504 34.85 -29.73 -29.69
CA LYS A 504 34.62 -28.30 -29.99
C LYS A 504 33.13 -27.92 -30.05
N GLY A 505 32.26 -28.87 -30.37
CA GLY A 505 30.81 -28.67 -30.33
C GLY A 505 30.23 -28.70 -28.91
N ALA A 506 30.93 -29.28 -27.94
CA ALA A 506 30.50 -29.35 -26.53
C ALA A 506 30.81 -28.06 -25.75
N GLU A 507 31.86 -27.33 -26.14
CA GLU A 507 32.28 -26.05 -25.53
C GLU A 507 31.13 -25.04 -25.37
N PRO A 508 30.33 -24.71 -26.41
CA PRO A 508 29.21 -23.75 -26.24
C PRO A 508 28.13 -24.25 -25.28
N ILE A 509 27.92 -25.57 -25.18
CA ILE A 509 26.93 -26.15 -24.26
C ILE A 509 27.38 -26.01 -22.81
N ILE A 510 28.69 -26.14 -22.54
CA ILE A 510 29.25 -25.89 -21.21
C ILE A 510 29.08 -24.43 -20.80
N VAL A 511 29.22 -23.48 -21.75
CA VAL A 511 28.98 -22.06 -21.48
C VAL A 511 27.52 -21.83 -21.07
N GLU A 512 26.55 -22.45 -21.76
CA GLU A 512 25.13 -22.37 -21.40
C GLU A 512 24.85 -23.01 -20.03
N ILE A 513 25.43 -24.18 -19.73
CA ILE A 513 25.29 -24.83 -18.42
C ILE A 513 25.89 -23.95 -17.32
N GLU A 514 27.07 -23.35 -17.52
CA GLU A 514 27.68 -22.43 -16.55
C GLU A 514 26.82 -21.18 -16.35
N ALA A 515 26.18 -20.66 -17.40
CA ALA A 515 25.24 -19.55 -17.25
C ALA A 515 24.04 -19.91 -16.35
N VAL A 516 23.46 -21.10 -16.54
CA VAL A 516 22.36 -21.60 -15.69
C VAL A 516 22.84 -21.87 -14.26
N MET A 517 24.01 -22.49 -14.07
CA MET A 517 24.61 -22.71 -12.74
C MET A 517 24.95 -21.40 -12.04
N SER A 518 25.46 -20.40 -12.77
CA SER A 518 25.69 -19.05 -12.23
C SER A 518 24.38 -18.41 -11.75
N ALA A 519 23.28 -18.55 -12.50
CA ALA A 519 21.97 -18.08 -12.06
C ALA A 519 21.47 -18.83 -10.81
N ALA A 520 21.72 -20.15 -10.71
CA ALA A 520 21.38 -20.92 -9.52
C ALA A 520 22.19 -20.46 -8.28
N ARG A 521 23.48 -20.14 -8.43
CA ARG A 521 24.34 -19.62 -7.33
C ARG A 521 23.84 -18.28 -6.76
N GLU A 522 23.00 -17.54 -7.48
CA GLU A 522 22.37 -16.30 -6.98
C GLU A 522 21.11 -16.55 -6.13
N GLN A 523 20.44 -17.68 -6.31
CA GLN A 523 19.21 -18.04 -5.58
C GLN A 523 19.43 -19.08 -4.49
N PHE A 524 20.55 -19.81 -4.55
CA PHE A 524 20.91 -20.81 -3.57
C PHE A 524 22.14 -20.38 -2.77
N ALA A 525 22.10 -20.62 -1.47
CA ALA A 525 23.24 -20.54 -0.59
C ALA A 525 24.25 -21.65 -0.92
N PRO A 526 25.57 -21.39 -0.84
CA PRO A 526 26.56 -22.46 -0.91
C PRO A 526 26.31 -23.53 0.15
N ALA A 527 26.66 -24.78 -0.17
CA ALA A 527 26.55 -25.88 0.79
C ALA A 527 27.27 -25.50 2.10
N GLU A 528 26.62 -25.77 3.24
CA GLU A 528 27.12 -25.54 4.61
C GLU A 528 27.35 -24.06 5.00
N ARG A 529 27.02 -23.09 4.14
CA ARG A 529 27.11 -21.67 4.44
C ARG A 529 25.75 -21.01 4.31
N PRO A 530 24.94 -20.94 5.37
CA PRO A 530 23.65 -20.25 5.31
C PRO A 530 23.84 -18.81 4.84
N THR A 531 23.05 -18.44 3.84
CA THR A 531 23.05 -17.09 3.26
C THR A 531 21.69 -16.45 3.49
N PHE A 532 21.72 -15.19 3.91
CA PHE A 532 20.53 -14.38 4.14
C PHE A 532 20.50 -13.21 3.15
N GLU A 533 19.33 -12.96 2.56
CA GLU A 533 19.08 -11.86 1.64
C GLU A 533 18.11 -10.88 2.31
N GLY A 534 18.52 -9.62 2.45
CA GLY A 534 17.62 -8.53 2.87
C GLY A 534 16.73 -8.11 1.72
N ARG A 535 15.41 -8.20 1.89
CA ARG A 535 14.43 -7.76 0.90
C ARG A 535 13.55 -6.68 1.47
N GLU A 536 13.38 -5.60 0.72
CA GLU A 536 12.38 -4.60 1.00
C GLU A 536 11.02 -5.12 0.53
N ILE A 537 10.01 -5.07 1.38
CA ILE A 537 8.69 -5.68 1.14
C ILE A 537 7.58 -4.67 1.40
N VAL A 538 6.42 -4.88 0.78
CA VAL A 538 5.21 -4.10 1.07
C VAL A 538 4.36 -4.84 2.08
N LEU A 539 4.24 -4.28 3.27
CA LEU A 539 3.37 -4.78 4.32
C LEU A 539 1.95 -4.25 4.16
N GLY A 540 0.99 -5.11 4.44
CA GLY A 540 -0.38 -4.74 4.75
C GLY A 540 -0.55 -4.42 6.24
N PRO A 541 -1.80 -4.26 6.70
CA PRO A 541 -2.07 -3.98 8.10
C PRO A 541 -1.60 -5.14 8.99
N ARG A 542 -1.18 -4.80 10.22
CA ARG A 542 -0.83 -5.78 11.25
C ARG A 542 -2.12 -6.40 11.81
N ALA A 543 -2.18 -7.72 11.82
CA ALA A 543 -3.29 -8.49 12.36
C ALA A 543 -2.75 -9.44 13.44
N GLY A 544 -2.79 -8.97 14.69
CA GLY A 544 -2.25 -9.67 15.85
C GLY A 544 -0.73 -9.82 15.76
N ASP A 545 -0.26 -11.05 15.81
CA ASP A 545 1.17 -11.40 15.77
C ASP A 545 1.75 -11.49 14.35
N TYR A 546 0.97 -11.11 13.33
CA TYR A 546 1.36 -11.23 11.94
C TYR A 546 1.20 -9.91 11.19
N TYR A 547 2.09 -9.67 10.22
CA TYR A 547 1.81 -8.74 9.13
C TYR A 547 1.29 -9.50 7.92
N LEU A 548 0.30 -8.91 7.26
CA LEU A 548 -0.02 -9.30 5.89
C LEU A 548 1.09 -8.82 4.96
N VAL A 549 1.49 -9.63 3.99
CA VAL A 549 2.48 -9.27 2.97
C VAL A 549 1.76 -9.06 1.65
N ARG A 550 1.85 -7.85 1.12
CA ARG A 550 1.26 -7.48 -0.18
C ARG A 550 2.21 -7.80 -1.33
N ASN A 551 3.51 -7.57 -1.15
CA ASN A 551 4.53 -7.83 -2.16
C ASN A 551 5.91 -8.11 -1.55
N GLY A 552 6.77 -8.82 -2.30
CA GLY A 552 8.20 -8.98 -2.00
C GLY A 552 8.62 -10.33 -1.41
N LEU A 553 7.68 -11.23 -1.11
CA LEU A 553 7.94 -12.59 -0.60
C LEU A 553 7.10 -13.64 -1.34
N PHE A 554 7.58 -14.87 -1.31
CA PHE A 554 6.91 -16.05 -1.84
C PHE A 554 6.55 -17.05 -0.73
N GLU A 555 5.47 -17.79 -0.96
CA GLU A 555 5.03 -18.86 -0.07
C GLU A 555 6.08 -19.98 0.00
N GLY A 556 6.44 -20.38 1.22
CA GLY A 556 7.45 -21.39 1.53
C GLY A 556 8.87 -20.85 1.66
N GLU A 557 9.10 -19.55 1.44
CA GLU A 557 10.39 -18.92 1.77
C GLU A 557 10.61 -18.91 3.28
N MET A 558 11.85 -18.94 3.73
CA MET A 558 12.19 -18.95 5.16
C MET A 558 12.58 -17.54 5.59
N VAL A 559 11.76 -16.88 6.40
CA VAL A 559 12.05 -15.53 6.93
C VAL A 559 12.65 -15.60 8.31
N VAL A 560 13.58 -14.70 8.61
CA VAL A 560 14.24 -14.60 9.92
C VAL A 560 13.30 -13.95 10.93
N THR A 561 12.94 -14.67 12.00
CA THR A 561 12.06 -14.20 13.08
C THR A 561 12.81 -13.78 14.34
N GLN A 562 14.07 -14.19 14.46
CA GLN A 562 15.00 -13.81 15.54
C GLN A 562 16.39 -13.57 14.97
N GLY A 563 17.07 -12.51 15.41
CA GLY A 563 18.43 -12.17 14.95
C GLY A 563 18.48 -11.29 13.70
N ASN A 564 17.33 -10.84 13.17
CA ASN A 564 17.21 -9.90 12.05
C ASN A 564 18.09 -8.63 12.19
N PHE A 565 18.10 -7.98 13.36
CA PHE A 565 18.94 -6.80 13.59
C PHE A 565 20.44 -7.12 13.53
N LYS A 566 20.87 -8.33 13.96
CA LYS A 566 22.28 -8.74 13.87
C LYS A 566 22.71 -8.97 12.43
N ILE A 567 21.81 -9.52 11.61
CA ILE A 567 22.04 -9.70 10.16
C ILE A 567 22.12 -8.34 9.46
N ASP A 568 21.22 -7.40 9.79
CA ASP A 568 21.26 -6.03 9.26
C ASP A 568 22.56 -5.32 9.62
N ALA A 569 22.99 -5.41 10.88
CA ALA A 569 24.25 -4.84 11.34
C ALA A 569 25.45 -5.43 10.58
N GLU A 570 25.48 -6.74 10.33
CA GLU A 570 26.54 -7.38 9.55
C GLU A 570 26.55 -6.87 8.09
N ILE A 571 25.39 -6.74 7.46
CA ILE A 571 25.26 -6.17 6.10
C ILE A 571 25.76 -4.72 6.08
N GLN A 572 25.42 -3.93 7.11
CA GLN A 572 25.87 -2.55 7.25
C GLN A 572 27.39 -2.46 7.42
N ILE A 573 28.00 -3.34 8.24
CA ILE A 573 29.45 -3.45 8.39
C ILE A 573 30.12 -3.77 7.04
N GLN A 574 29.48 -4.63 6.24
CA GLN A 574 29.93 -4.97 4.89
C GLN A 574 29.67 -3.87 3.85
N ALA A 575 29.18 -2.68 4.25
CA ALA A 575 28.83 -1.58 3.38
C ALA A 575 27.66 -1.82 2.43
N LYS A 576 26.93 -2.91 2.59
CA LYS A 576 25.86 -3.27 1.68
C LYS A 576 24.61 -2.45 2.04
N PRO A 577 23.70 -2.22 1.08
CA PRO A 577 22.40 -1.66 1.36
C PRO A 577 21.70 -2.38 2.51
N SER A 578 21.37 -1.64 3.56
CA SER A 578 20.79 -2.12 4.81
C SER A 578 19.52 -1.35 5.13
N MET A 579 18.87 -1.68 6.24
CA MET A 579 17.71 -0.93 6.72
C MET A 579 18.09 0.53 7.03
N MET A 580 19.21 0.76 7.72
CA MET A 580 19.68 2.10 8.10
C MET A 580 20.44 2.84 6.99
N THR A 581 21.05 2.11 6.05
CA THR A 581 21.79 2.68 4.91
C THR A 581 21.22 2.14 3.59
N PRO A 582 20.08 2.67 3.10
CA PRO A 582 19.36 2.15 1.93
C PRO A 582 20.19 2.07 0.64
N GLU A 583 21.20 2.93 0.48
CA GLU A 583 22.06 2.97 -0.71
C GLU A 583 23.35 2.14 -0.57
N GLY A 584 23.62 1.62 0.64
CA GLY A 584 24.94 1.08 0.98
C GLY A 584 26.00 2.17 1.08
N GLY A 585 27.21 1.78 1.47
CA GLY A 585 28.32 2.72 1.71
C GLY A 585 28.22 3.42 3.06
N GLY A 586 29.18 3.17 3.94
CA GLY A 586 29.35 3.95 5.16
C GLY A 586 30.04 5.28 4.84
N GLY A 587 29.34 6.40 5.06
CA GLY A 587 29.91 7.74 5.16
C GLY A 587 30.11 8.48 3.84
N GLY A 588 29.25 9.45 3.56
CA GLY A 588 29.60 10.57 2.68
C GLY A 588 30.83 11.26 3.25
N GLY A 589 31.91 11.32 2.47
CA GLY A 589 33.14 12.02 2.84
C GLY A 589 32.86 13.50 3.03
N HIS A 590 32.98 13.99 4.26
CA HIS A 590 32.93 15.41 4.58
C HIS A 590 34.24 16.04 4.08
N ASN A 591 34.14 16.96 3.13
CA ASN A 591 35.29 17.74 2.68
C ASN A 591 35.43 18.97 3.59
N HIS A 592 36.41 18.95 4.50
CA HIS A 592 36.86 20.18 5.15
C HIS A 592 37.77 20.93 4.18
N GLY A 593 37.45 22.20 3.92
CA GLY A 593 38.13 23.04 2.94
C GLY A 593 39.64 23.13 3.14
N GLY A 594 40.36 23.15 2.01
CA GLY A 594 41.80 23.39 1.96
C GLY A 594 42.46 22.78 0.74
N THR A 595 42.75 23.66 -0.23
CA THR A 595 43.69 23.54 -1.36
C THR A 595 43.49 22.43 -2.40
N ALA A 596 43.29 22.90 -3.63
CA ALA A 596 43.22 22.13 -4.87
C ALA A 596 44.45 21.22 -5.07
N ALA A 597 44.22 19.91 -5.04
CA ALA A 597 45.05 18.93 -5.69
C ALA A 597 44.26 18.35 -6.86
N LYS A 598 44.71 18.64 -8.10
CA LYS A 598 44.22 18.02 -9.34
C LYS A 598 44.19 16.50 -9.16
N LYS A 599 43.00 15.91 -9.09
CA LYS A 599 42.84 14.48 -9.34
C LYS A 599 43.08 14.24 -10.83
N LYS A 600 44.10 13.42 -11.12
CA LYS A 600 44.26 12.80 -12.44
C LYS A 600 43.01 11.96 -12.71
N ASN A 601 42.54 12.03 -13.95
CA ASN A 601 41.54 11.10 -14.49
C ASN A 601 42.08 9.68 -14.39
N ASP A 602 41.63 8.93 -13.38
CA ASP A 602 41.71 7.48 -13.41
C ASP A 602 40.56 6.99 -14.29
N GLU A 603 40.88 6.77 -15.57
CA GLU A 603 40.07 6.02 -16.52
C GLU A 603 39.97 4.56 -16.05
N HIS A 604 39.03 4.28 -15.15
CA HIS A 604 38.53 2.93 -14.89
C HIS A 604 37.04 2.86 -15.24
N ALA A 605 36.73 3.19 -16.50
CA ALA A 605 35.52 2.73 -17.14
C ALA A 605 35.65 1.22 -17.39
N GLY A 606 35.28 0.41 -16.39
CA GLY A 606 35.06 -1.01 -16.60
C GLY A 606 34.02 -1.18 -17.70
N HIS A 607 34.34 -1.97 -18.72
CA HIS A 607 33.46 -2.26 -19.85
C HIS A 607 32.05 -2.66 -19.37
N VAL A 608 31.08 -1.76 -19.50
CA VAL A 608 29.66 -2.11 -19.35
C VAL A 608 29.31 -2.97 -20.56
N ALA A 609 29.09 -4.26 -20.33
CA ALA A 609 28.62 -5.16 -21.38
C ALA A 609 27.33 -4.59 -22.00
N ALA A 610 27.27 -4.56 -23.34
CA ALA A 610 26.09 -4.07 -24.04
C ALA A 610 24.86 -4.90 -23.66
N LEU A 611 23.78 -4.22 -23.24
CA LEU A 611 22.54 -4.88 -22.84
C LEU A 611 21.87 -5.56 -24.06
N PRO A 612 21.20 -6.72 -23.86
CA PRO A 612 20.47 -7.38 -24.93
C PRO A 612 19.40 -6.46 -25.55
N ALA A 613 19.27 -6.46 -26.89
CA ALA A 613 18.33 -5.58 -27.60
C ALA A 613 16.86 -5.79 -27.17
N THR A 614 16.48 -7.04 -26.89
CA THR A 614 15.16 -7.40 -26.37
C THR A 614 14.89 -6.77 -25.01
N PHE A 615 15.86 -6.86 -24.10
CA PHE A 615 15.78 -6.26 -22.77
C PHE A 615 15.67 -4.73 -22.85
N THR A 616 16.49 -4.09 -23.70
CA THR A 616 16.43 -2.64 -23.93
C THR A 616 15.06 -2.19 -24.48
N GLN A 617 14.45 -2.99 -25.37
CA GLN A 617 13.11 -2.68 -25.88
C GLN A 617 12.04 -2.83 -24.79
N GLN A 618 12.13 -3.84 -23.94
CA GLN A 618 11.23 -4.01 -22.78
C GLN A 618 11.36 -2.85 -21.79
N LEU A 619 12.58 -2.36 -21.55
CA LEU A 619 12.80 -1.18 -20.70
C LEU A 619 12.14 0.08 -21.26
N ARG A 620 12.10 0.28 -22.60
CA ARG A 620 11.36 1.41 -23.19
C ARG A 620 9.86 1.33 -22.89
N THR A 621 9.27 0.15 -22.99
CA THR A 621 7.85 -0.05 -22.62
C THR A 621 7.60 0.21 -21.14
N LEU A 622 8.58 -0.07 -20.28
CA LEU A 622 8.53 0.28 -18.86
C LEU A 622 8.62 1.81 -18.64
N ASP A 623 9.49 2.49 -19.37
CA ASP A 623 9.61 3.96 -19.33
C ASP A 623 8.32 4.64 -19.82
N GLU A 624 7.71 4.16 -20.90
CA GLU A 624 6.40 4.65 -21.37
C GLU A 624 5.32 4.50 -20.28
N ALA A 625 5.29 3.37 -19.58
CA ALA A 625 4.36 3.16 -18.47
C ALA A 625 4.65 4.11 -17.29
N PHE A 626 5.92 4.39 -17.00
CA PHE A 626 6.33 5.39 -16.00
C PHE A 626 5.82 6.79 -16.37
N ASP A 627 5.94 7.19 -17.65
CA ASP A 627 5.45 8.49 -18.12
C ASP A 627 3.92 8.60 -18.01
N GLN A 628 3.18 7.50 -18.22
CA GLN A 628 1.74 7.48 -17.97
C GLN A 628 1.40 7.73 -16.50
N VAL A 629 2.17 7.18 -15.56
CA VAL A 629 2.01 7.47 -14.13
C VAL A 629 2.29 8.95 -13.85
N PHE A 630 3.38 9.50 -14.39
CA PHE A 630 3.71 10.93 -14.26
C PHE A 630 2.57 11.82 -14.76
N ASN A 631 2.05 11.54 -15.95
CA ASN A 631 0.94 12.29 -16.55
C ASN A 631 -0.34 12.22 -15.69
N ALA A 632 -0.66 11.07 -15.11
CA ALA A 632 -1.79 10.92 -14.21
C ALA A 632 -1.62 11.73 -12.91
N ILE A 633 -0.41 11.76 -12.36
CA ILE A 633 -0.06 12.57 -11.17
C ILE A 633 -0.24 14.06 -11.48
N GLN A 634 0.22 14.54 -12.64
CA GLN A 634 0.06 15.94 -13.06
C GLN A 634 -1.41 16.35 -13.22
N GLN A 635 -2.28 15.40 -13.63
CA GLN A 635 -3.72 15.63 -13.77
C GLN A 635 -4.48 15.63 -12.44
N GLN A 636 -3.83 15.30 -11.32
CA GLN A 636 -4.44 15.15 -9.99
C GLN A 636 -5.65 14.20 -9.95
N ASP A 637 -5.66 13.17 -10.80
CA ASP A 637 -6.75 12.20 -10.91
C ASP A 637 -6.37 10.89 -10.20
N LEU A 638 -6.83 10.73 -8.95
CA LEU A 638 -6.49 9.58 -8.11
C LEU A 638 -6.90 8.23 -8.73
N THR A 639 -8.03 8.19 -9.45
CA THR A 639 -8.52 6.95 -10.07
C THR A 639 -7.61 6.55 -11.22
N LYS A 640 -7.22 7.51 -12.07
CA LYS A 640 -6.22 7.24 -13.12
C LYS A 640 -4.87 6.89 -12.55
N VAL A 641 -4.41 7.58 -11.50
CA VAL A 641 -3.12 7.31 -10.85
C VAL A 641 -3.04 5.85 -10.40
N THR A 642 -4.02 5.37 -9.63
CA THR A 642 -4.02 3.98 -9.17
C THR A 642 -4.09 2.98 -10.33
N ALA A 643 -4.81 3.30 -11.41
CA ALA A 643 -4.83 2.48 -12.61
C ALA A 643 -3.47 2.44 -13.34
N MET A 644 -2.79 3.58 -13.47
CA MET A 644 -1.49 3.66 -14.14
C MET A 644 -0.39 2.96 -13.33
N PHE A 645 -0.44 3.01 -12.00
CA PHE A 645 0.46 2.20 -11.16
C PHE A 645 0.25 0.69 -11.36
N ARG A 646 -1.00 0.22 -11.50
CA ARG A 646 -1.28 -1.19 -11.84
C ARG A 646 -0.74 -1.56 -13.23
N GLN A 647 -0.87 -0.66 -14.20
CA GLN A 647 -0.32 -0.87 -15.54
C GLN A 647 1.21 -0.89 -15.51
N PHE A 648 1.84 0.00 -14.75
CA PHE A 648 3.29 0.00 -14.53
C PHE A 648 3.75 -1.32 -13.89
N ALA A 649 3.04 -1.84 -12.89
CA ALA A 649 3.33 -3.14 -12.29
C ALA A 649 3.28 -4.29 -13.33
N GLN A 650 2.31 -4.26 -14.24
CA GLN A 650 2.19 -5.24 -15.32
C GLN A 650 3.36 -5.14 -16.31
N SER A 651 3.71 -3.92 -16.73
CA SER A 651 4.87 -3.68 -17.61
C SER A 651 6.17 -4.14 -16.95
N LEU A 652 6.36 -3.86 -15.66
CA LEU A 652 7.53 -4.29 -14.89
C LEU A 652 7.64 -5.83 -14.85
N GLY A 653 6.53 -6.52 -14.59
CA GLY A 653 6.49 -7.99 -14.56
C GLY A 653 6.72 -8.64 -15.93
N ALA A 654 6.56 -7.91 -17.03
CA ALA A 654 6.79 -8.40 -18.39
C ALA A 654 8.26 -8.25 -18.85
N VAL A 655 9.09 -7.53 -18.11
CA VAL A 655 10.52 -7.38 -18.44
C VAL A 655 11.27 -8.66 -18.05
N ASP A 656 11.91 -9.29 -19.03
CA ASP A 656 12.65 -10.53 -18.83
C ASP A 656 14.10 -10.24 -18.43
N GLY A 657 14.38 -10.27 -17.14
CA GLY A 657 15.74 -10.15 -16.60
C GLY A 657 16.60 -11.40 -16.76
N SER A 658 16.04 -12.53 -17.22
CA SER A 658 16.76 -13.81 -17.24
C SER A 658 17.95 -13.82 -18.21
N THR A 659 17.90 -12.99 -19.26
CA THR A 659 18.97 -12.84 -20.25
C THR A 659 20.15 -11.99 -19.77
N LEU A 660 20.03 -11.33 -18.62
CA LEU A 660 21.14 -10.57 -18.02
C LEU A 660 22.06 -11.50 -17.23
N SER A 661 23.35 -11.15 -17.18
CA SER A 661 24.37 -11.83 -16.39
C SER A 661 25.25 -10.85 -15.63
N GLY A 662 25.80 -11.25 -14.49
CA GLY A 662 26.76 -10.43 -13.73
C GLY A 662 26.15 -9.15 -13.17
N HIS A 663 26.88 -8.02 -13.28
CA HIS A 663 26.47 -6.77 -12.65
C HIS A 663 25.09 -6.24 -13.09
N PRO A 664 24.74 -6.16 -14.40
CA PRO A 664 23.41 -5.73 -14.83
C PRO A 664 22.26 -6.56 -14.25
N ARG A 665 22.44 -7.88 -14.12
CA ARG A 665 21.43 -8.77 -13.54
C ARG A 665 21.18 -8.46 -12.06
N MET A 666 22.25 -8.25 -11.30
CA MET A 666 22.17 -7.88 -9.88
C MET A 666 21.44 -6.54 -9.68
N VAL A 667 21.75 -5.54 -10.52
CA VAL A 667 21.10 -4.23 -10.52
C VAL A 667 19.61 -4.38 -10.85
N TRP A 668 19.28 -5.12 -11.92
CA TRP A 668 17.89 -5.34 -12.31
C TRP A 668 17.08 -6.03 -11.22
N LYS A 669 17.60 -7.09 -10.59
CA LYS A 669 16.90 -7.82 -9.51
C LYS A 669 16.55 -6.89 -8.34
N GLU A 670 17.48 -6.03 -7.95
CA GLU A 670 17.29 -5.03 -6.89
C GLU A 670 16.21 -4.02 -7.26
N PHE A 671 16.31 -3.38 -8.42
CA PHE A 671 15.34 -2.35 -8.82
C PHE A 671 13.99 -2.92 -9.21
N ALA A 672 13.90 -4.12 -9.79
CA ALA A 672 12.61 -4.76 -10.05
C ALA A 672 11.83 -5.02 -8.76
N MET A 673 12.53 -5.37 -7.66
CA MET A 673 11.90 -5.48 -6.34
C MET A 673 11.39 -4.11 -5.86
N LEU A 674 12.25 -3.08 -5.87
CA LEU A 674 11.91 -1.73 -5.37
C LEU A 674 10.77 -1.09 -6.19
N LEU A 675 10.87 -1.12 -7.51
CA LEU A 675 9.86 -0.62 -8.44
C LEU A 675 8.55 -1.39 -8.29
N GLY A 676 8.62 -2.71 -8.06
CA GLY A 676 7.44 -3.54 -7.79
C GLY A 676 6.74 -3.13 -6.50
N ASN A 677 7.50 -2.80 -5.46
CA ASN A 677 6.95 -2.27 -4.22
C ASN A 677 6.27 -0.92 -4.42
N ASP A 678 6.94 0.01 -5.12
CA ASP A 678 6.36 1.32 -5.45
C ASP A 678 5.06 1.17 -6.26
N ALA A 679 5.02 0.21 -7.19
CA ALA A 679 3.87 -0.04 -8.03
C ALA A 679 2.66 -0.55 -7.24
N VAL A 680 2.89 -1.50 -6.31
CA VAL A 680 1.82 -2.02 -5.43
C VAL A 680 1.36 -0.95 -4.45
N GLU A 681 2.29 -0.19 -3.86
CA GLU A 681 1.93 0.90 -2.94
C GLU A 681 1.13 1.99 -3.68
N GLY A 682 1.55 2.35 -4.88
CA GLY A 682 0.90 3.36 -5.73
C GLY A 682 -0.46 2.92 -6.28
N ALA A 683 -0.70 1.62 -6.45
CA ALA A 683 -1.98 1.09 -6.87
C ALA A 683 -3.07 1.16 -5.78
N ASP A 684 -2.68 1.31 -4.51
CA ASP A 684 -3.55 1.24 -3.33
C ASP A 684 -3.73 2.59 -2.62
N VAL A 685 -3.13 3.67 -3.13
CA VAL A 685 -3.23 5.00 -2.53
C VAL A 685 -4.68 5.51 -2.49
N GLN A 686 -5.08 6.02 -1.33
CA GLN A 686 -6.42 6.57 -1.07
C GLN A 686 -6.47 8.10 -1.16
N GLN A 687 -5.31 8.76 -1.26
CA GLN A 687 -5.17 10.22 -1.23
C GLN A 687 -4.04 10.69 -2.15
N MET A 688 -4.22 11.85 -2.78
CA MET A 688 -3.23 12.41 -3.70
C MET A 688 -1.87 12.70 -3.05
N ALA A 689 -1.83 13.15 -1.80
CA ALA A 689 -0.56 13.37 -1.10
C ALA A 689 0.28 12.09 -0.97
N ASN A 690 -0.37 10.94 -0.80
CA ASN A 690 0.30 9.64 -0.75
C ASN A 690 0.74 9.21 -2.15
N ALA A 691 -0.09 9.45 -3.18
CA ALA A 691 0.27 9.21 -4.58
C ALA A 691 1.54 9.97 -4.99
N ASP A 692 1.61 11.27 -4.65
CA ASP A 692 2.77 12.11 -4.91
C ASP A 692 4.03 11.54 -4.23
N ARG A 693 3.92 11.10 -2.96
CA ARG A 693 5.06 10.50 -2.25
C ARG A 693 5.55 9.22 -2.95
N VAL A 694 4.65 8.30 -3.29
CA VAL A 694 5.03 7.04 -3.94
C VAL A 694 5.64 7.29 -5.32
N PHE A 695 5.08 8.22 -6.08
CA PHE A 695 5.62 8.60 -7.38
C PHE A 695 7.05 9.15 -7.28
N LEU A 696 7.38 9.87 -6.22
CA LEU A 696 8.74 10.38 -6.01
C LEU A 696 9.76 9.28 -5.73
N LEU A 697 9.37 8.25 -4.98
CA LEU A 697 10.18 7.05 -4.78
C LEU A 697 10.38 6.31 -6.11
N LEU A 698 9.29 6.07 -6.84
CA LEU A 698 9.31 5.45 -8.17
C LEU A 698 10.25 6.19 -9.11
N LYS A 699 10.16 7.52 -9.18
CA LYS A 699 11.03 8.37 -10.01
C LYS A 699 12.50 8.22 -9.61
N GLY A 700 12.80 8.22 -8.31
CA GLY A 700 14.15 8.01 -7.79
C GLY A 700 14.71 6.63 -8.15
N HIS A 701 13.91 5.58 -8.02
CA HIS A 701 14.27 4.21 -8.36
C HIS A 701 14.50 4.04 -9.87
N MET A 702 13.60 4.57 -10.71
CA MET A 702 13.74 4.55 -12.17
C MET A 702 15.00 5.28 -12.64
N ARG A 703 15.36 6.42 -12.02
CA ARG A 703 16.59 7.14 -12.34
C ARG A 703 17.84 6.31 -12.00
N ARG A 704 17.93 5.80 -10.76
CA ARG A 704 19.10 5.03 -10.30
C ARG A 704 19.26 3.73 -11.07
N MET A 705 18.17 3.06 -11.40
CA MET A 705 18.18 1.86 -12.25
C MET A 705 18.81 2.17 -13.61
N ARG A 706 18.36 3.24 -14.29
CA ARG A 706 18.88 3.66 -15.59
C ARG A 706 20.38 3.98 -15.54
N GLU A 707 20.78 4.74 -14.52
CA GLU A 707 22.20 5.09 -14.28
C GLU A 707 23.07 3.85 -14.09
N GLN A 708 22.66 2.90 -13.24
CA GLN A 708 23.45 1.71 -12.94
C GLN A 708 23.47 0.66 -14.06
N LEU A 709 22.40 0.59 -14.87
CA LEU A 709 22.36 -0.27 -16.05
C LEU A 709 23.08 0.35 -17.26
N GLY A 710 23.50 1.62 -17.17
CA GLY A 710 24.05 2.35 -18.30
C GLY A 710 23.04 2.60 -19.42
N VAL A 711 21.74 2.47 -19.12
CA VAL A 711 20.63 2.77 -20.04
C VAL A 711 20.44 4.28 -20.00
N ARG A 712 21.21 4.98 -20.84
CA ARG A 712 20.97 6.39 -21.12
C ARG A 712 19.64 6.48 -21.87
N ASN A 713 18.74 7.39 -21.46
CA ASN A 713 17.63 7.77 -22.33
C ASN A 713 18.26 8.14 -23.69
N GLN A 714 17.62 7.80 -24.80
CA GLN A 714 18.01 8.42 -26.07
C GLN A 714 17.75 9.94 -26.07
N GLU A 715 17.14 10.49 -25.02
CA GLU A 715 17.10 11.93 -24.69
C GLU A 715 18.24 12.39 -23.78
N SER A 716 19.00 11.48 -23.18
CA SER A 716 20.23 11.77 -22.42
C SER A 716 21.48 11.18 -23.08
N SER A 717 21.49 11.13 -24.42
CA SER A 717 22.73 11.51 -25.10
C SER A 717 23.04 12.93 -24.68
N GLN A 718 24.27 13.17 -24.21
CA GLN A 718 24.88 14.50 -23.99
C GLN A 718 24.06 15.58 -24.69
N ILE A 719 23.37 16.42 -23.91
CA ILE A 719 22.59 17.51 -24.48
C ILE A 719 23.63 18.41 -25.17
N GLU A 720 23.76 18.21 -26.48
CA GLU A 720 24.50 19.10 -27.34
C GLU A 720 23.78 20.44 -27.19
N ARG A 721 24.45 21.42 -26.58
CA ARG A 721 23.87 22.74 -26.35
C ARG A 721 23.33 23.24 -27.68
N LEU A 722 22.03 23.44 -27.77
CA LEU A 722 21.41 23.92 -29.00
C LEU A 722 21.98 25.29 -29.32
N ALA A 723 22.46 25.47 -30.55
CA ALA A 723 23.03 26.73 -31.00
C ALA A 723 21.90 27.75 -31.15
N VAL A 724 21.72 28.59 -30.13
CA VAL A 724 20.68 29.62 -30.07
C VAL A 724 21.26 31.02 -30.24
N SER A 725 20.42 31.98 -30.63
CA SER A 725 20.84 33.37 -30.85
C SER A 725 21.32 34.02 -29.53
N PRO A 726 22.31 34.93 -29.57
CA PRO A 726 22.73 35.67 -28.38
C PRO A 726 21.59 36.49 -27.73
N GLY A 727 20.62 36.93 -28.54
CA GLY A 727 19.42 37.63 -28.06
C GLY A 727 18.57 36.73 -27.17
N PHE A 728 18.27 35.51 -27.64
CA PHE A 728 17.50 34.52 -26.86
C PHE A 728 18.24 34.09 -25.59
N GLN A 729 19.56 33.90 -25.65
CA GLN A 729 20.35 33.60 -24.45
C GLN A 729 20.31 34.75 -23.43
N SER A 730 20.32 36.01 -23.89
CA SER A 730 20.16 37.17 -23.01
C SER A 730 18.79 37.23 -22.36
N GLU A 731 17.72 36.86 -23.08
CA GLU A 731 16.36 36.74 -22.52
C GLU A 731 16.29 35.64 -21.44
N LEU A 732 16.87 34.46 -21.70
CA LEU A 732 16.94 33.37 -20.72
C LEU A 732 17.80 33.74 -19.50
N ASN A 733 18.85 34.53 -19.68
CA ASN A 733 19.64 35.03 -18.56
C ASN A 733 18.78 35.88 -17.61
N GLN A 734 17.81 36.67 -18.12
CA GLN A 734 16.89 37.42 -17.26
C GLN A 734 16.03 36.48 -16.41
N VAL A 735 15.52 35.40 -17.00
CA VAL A 735 14.77 34.35 -16.27
C VAL A 735 15.65 33.70 -15.19
N TRP A 736 16.91 33.39 -15.53
CA TRP A 736 17.89 32.88 -14.58
C TRP A 736 18.15 33.82 -13.40
N GLN A 737 18.33 35.12 -13.65
CA GLN A 737 18.50 36.10 -12.56
C GLN A 737 17.28 36.14 -11.63
N GLN A 738 16.06 36.10 -12.18
CA GLN A 738 14.86 36.06 -11.35
C GLN A 738 14.72 34.76 -10.56
N TYR A 739 15.09 33.62 -11.16
CA TYR A 739 15.14 32.33 -10.44
C TYR A 739 16.08 32.38 -9.23
N LEU A 740 17.26 32.98 -9.38
CA LEU A 740 18.22 33.12 -8.28
C LEU A 740 17.65 33.97 -7.13
N LEU A 741 16.91 35.03 -7.44
CA LEU A 741 16.26 35.87 -6.43
C LEU A 741 15.21 35.10 -5.64
N VAL A 742 14.41 34.24 -6.29
CA VAL A 742 13.46 33.35 -5.61
C VAL A 742 14.21 32.41 -4.66
N GLY A 743 15.28 31.77 -5.12
CA GLY A 743 16.10 30.88 -4.30
C GLY A 743 16.74 31.58 -3.09
N GLN A 744 17.26 32.79 -3.28
CA GLN A 744 17.85 33.61 -2.21
C GLN A 744 16.82 34.02 -1.16
N ALA A 745 15.65 34.49 -1.58
CA ALA A 745 14.58 34.86 -0.66
C ALA A 745 14.08 33.65 0.16
N LEU A 746 13.97 32.49 -0.49
CA LEU A 746 13.64 31.23 0.17
C LEU A 746 14.72 30.77 1.16
N ALA A 747 15.99 30.93 0.82
CA ALA A 747 17.11 30.64 1.72
C ALA A 747 17.13 31.60 2.93
N GLY A 748 16.65 32.83 2.74
CA GLY A 748 16.52 33.84 3.80
C GLY A 748 15.23 33.79 4.62
N ASP A 749 14.37 32.78 4.44
CA ASP A 749 13.04 32.69 5.09
C ASP A 749 12.14 33.93 4.86
N ASN A 750 12.31 34.66 3.74
CA ASN A 750 11.57 35.88 3.46
C ASN A 750 10.43 35.63 2.46
N LEU A 751 9.20 35.50 2.97
CA LEU A 751 8.01 35.22 2.17
C LEU A 751 7.63 36.38 1.24
N SER A 752 7.75 37.64 1.67
CA SER A 752 7.39 38.79 0.83
C SER A 752 8.32 38.90 -0.37
N ASP A 753 9.62 38.77 -0.12
CA ASP A 753 10.64 38.88 -1.15
C ASP A 753 10.53 37.70 -2.13
N ALA A 754 10.25 36.50 -1.62
CA ALA A 754 10.03 35.32 -2.47
C ALA A 754 8.79 35.49 -3.35
N THR A 755 7.69 36.01 -2.81
CA THR A 755 6.45 36.24 -3.57
C THR A 755 6.65 37.32 -4.65
N ASN A 756 7.36 38.40 -4.31
CA ASN A 756 7.71 39.46 -5.26
C ASN A 756 8.62 38.93 -6.37
N ALA A 757 9.66 38.15 -6.02
CA ALA A 757 10.56 37.53 -6.97
C ALA A 757 9.86 36.52 -7.90
N VAL A 758 8.84 35.80 -7.41
CA VAL A 758 8.00 34.93 -8.25
C VAL A 758 7.17 35.76 -9.25
N ALA A 759 6.64 36.91 -8.84
CA ALA A 759 5.88 37.79 -9.73
C ALA A 759 6.78 38.41 -10.83
N THR A 760 8.02 38.79 -10.50
CA THR A 760 8.98 39.27 -11.48
C THR A 760 9.47 38.16 -12.39
N LEU A 761 9.71 36.95 -11.85
CA LEU A 761 10.01 35.75 -12.65
C LEU A 761 8.91 35.46 -13.68
N GLN A 762 7.64 35.54 -13.30
CA GLN A 762 6.51 35.37 -14.22
C GLN A 762 6.56 36.39 -15.37
N THR A 763 6.86 37.64 -15.04
CA THR A 763 6.93 38.74 -16.00
C THR A 763 8.11 38.54 -16.96
N SER A 764 9.30 38.20 -16.44
CA SER A 764 10.49 37.91 -17.26
C SER A 764 10.28 36.70 -18.16
N LEU A 765 9.67 35.63 -17.65
CA LEU A 765 9.37 34.43 -18.45
C LEU A 765 8.38 34.74 -19.58
N SER A 766 7.33 35.52 -19.29
CA SER A 766 6.34 35.91 -20.29
C SER A 766 6.90 36.83 -21.38
N GLY A 767 8.02 37.50 -21.10
CA GLY A 767 8.70 38.40 -22.03
C GLY A 767 9.75 37.73 -22.93
N VAL A 768 9.98 36.42 -22.80
CA VAL A 768 10.90 35.69 -23.69
C VAL A 768 10.22 35.49 -25.05
N SER A 769 10.78 36.09 -26.09
CA SER A 769 10.16 36.20 -27.42
C SER A 769 10.31 34.92 -28.24
N GLY A 770 11.39 34.15 -28.01
CA GLY A 770 11.75 32.98 -28.81
C GLY A 770 12.21 33.33 -30.23
N GLU A 771 12.47 34.61 -30.53
CA GLU A 771 12.88 35.05 -31.87
C GLU A 771 14.29 34.57 -32.24
N GLY A 772 14.42 34.01 -33.45
CA GLY A 772 15.70 33.53 -33.97
C GLY A 772 16.08 32.10 -33.56
N LEU A 773 15.13 31.30 -33.07
CA LEU A 773 15.29 29.86 -32.88
C LEU A 773 15.10 29.12 -34.22
N ASP A 774 15.84 28.04 -34.41
CA ASP A 774 15.57 27.09 -35.50
C ASP A 774 14.38 26.17 -35.16
N GLU A 775 13.84 25.46 -36.14
CA GLU A 775 12.64 24.63 -35.97
C GLU A 775 12.77 23.60 -34.82
N ARG A 776 13.98 23.08 -34.60
CA ARG A 776 14.27 22.14 -33.51
C ARG A 776 14.25 22.84 -32.16
N SER A 777 14.93 23.98 -32.02
CA SER A 777 15.02 24.72 -30.77
C SER A 777 13.69 25.39 -30.39
N GLU A 778 12.91 25.83 -31.39
CA GLU A 778 11.58 26.41 -31.17
C GLU A 778 10.60 25.38 -30.60
N LYS A 779 10.61 24.16 -31.14
CA LYS A 779 9.77 23.06 -30.63
C LYS A 779 10.13 22.71 -29.18
N GLU A 780 11.42 22.57 -28.89
CA GLU A 780 11.91 22.27 -27.55
C GLU A 780 11.55 23.41 -26.57
N TRP A 781 11.80 24.66 -26.98
CA TRP A 781 11.45 25.84 -26.19
C TRP A 781 9.95 25.92 -25.89
N SER A 782 9.08 25.64 -26.87
CA SER A 782 7.63 25.71 -26.67
C SER A 782 7.12 24.72 -25.61
N THR A 783 7.76 23.55 -25.53
CA THR A 783 7.45 22.51 -24.54
C THR A 783 7.89 22.96 -23.15
N GLU A 784 9.13 23.42 -23.03
CA GLU A 784 9.68 23.88 -21.75
C GLU A 784 9.00 25.15 -21.24
N TYR A 785 8.68 26.07 -22.13
CA TYR A 785 7.93 27.28 -21.81
C TYR A 785 6.57 26.97 -21.19
N ALA A 786 5.82 26.02 -21.78
CA ALA A 786 4.52 25.62 -21.25
C ALA A 786 4.62 24.98 -19.86
N ASN A 787 5.70 24.23 -19.58
CA ASN A 787 5.98 23.65 -18.28
C ASN A 787 6.33 24.74 -17.25
N LEU A 788 7.25 25.66 -17.61
CA LEU A 788 7.69 26.74 -16.73
C LEU A 788 6.54 27.67 -16.32
N ILE A 789 5.65 28.02 -17.25
CA ILE A 789 4.48 28.85 -16.94
C ILE A 789 3.61 28.20 -15.86
N LYS A 790 3.30 26.90 -16.00
CA LYS A 790 2.50 26.14 -15.00
C LYS A 790 3.19 26.10 -13.64
N LEU A 791 4.51 25.90 -13.62
CA LEU A 791 5.29 25.85 -12.37
C LEU A 791 5.33 27.21 -11.67
N VAL A 792 5.48 28.29 -12.43
CA VAL A 792 5.47 29.66 -11.89
C VAL A 792 4.07 30.04 -11.38
N GLU A 793 2.99 29.62 -12.05
CA GLU A 793 1.63 29.78 -11.55
C GLU A 793 1.40 29.05 -10.22
N ARG A 794 1.93 27.83 -10.08
CA ARG A 794 1.88 27.07 -8.83
C ARG A 794 2.63 27.77 -7.70
N LEU A 795 3.80 28.34 -7.99
CA LEU A 795 4.57 29.15 -7.04
C LEU A 795 3.78 30.39 -6.60
N LYS A 796 3.10 31.06 -7.53
CA LYS A 796 2.28 32.25 -7.25
C LYS A 796 1.05 31.94 -6.38
N ALA A 797 0.50 30.73 -6.51
CA ALA A 797 -0.64 30.29 -5.70
C ALA A 797 -0.26 29.93 -4.25
N ALA A 798 1.03 29.78 -3.94
CA ALA A 798 1.49 29.44 -2.60
C ALA A 798 1.26 30.60 -1.61
N LYS A 799 0.72 30.28 -0.42
CA LYS A 799 0.38 31.27 0.62
C LYS A 799 1.35 31.31 1.79
N ASP A 800 2.26 30.35 1.86
CA ASP A 800 3.21 30.16 2.95
C ASP A 800 4.55 29.62 2.42
N LEU A 801 5.61 29.76 3.23
CA LEU A 801 6.98 29.36 2.85
C LEU A 801 7.11 27.86 2.56
N GLN A 802 6.39 26.99 3.27
CA GLN A 802 6.51 25.54 3.11
C GLN A 802 5.93 25.11 1.76
N THR A 803 4.76 25.65 1.39
CA THR A 803 4.14 25.44 0.09
C THR A 803 5.00 26.02 -1.04
N LEU A 804 5.57 27.21 -0.84
CA LEU A 804 6.42 27.88 -1.84
C LEU A 804 7.73 27.11 -2.09
N ARG A 805 8.38 26.59 -1.03
CA ARG A 805 9.55 25.70 -1.12
C ARG A 805 9.26 24.41 -1.86
N SER A 806 8.10 23.82 -1.59
CA SER A 806 7.65 22.59 -2.25
C SER A 806 7.40 22.82 -3.74
N ALA A 807 6.88 23.99 -4.11
CA ALA A 807 6.67 24.37 -5.51
C ALA A 807 7.96 24.84 -6.22
N PHE A 808 8.96 25.33 -5.47
CA PHE A 808 10.26 25.76 -6.02
C PHE A 808 11.14 24.59 -6.49
N TRP A 809 10.97 23.41 -5.89
CA TRP A 809 11.74 22.24 -6.24
C TRP A 809 11.53 21.78 -7.70
N PRO A 810 10.29 21.59 -8.20
CA PRO A 810 10.05 21.36 -9.62
C PRO A 810 10.61 22.44 -10.54
N LEU A 811 10.47 23.73 -10.18
CA LEU A 811 11.03 24.83 -10.96
C LEU A 811 12.56 24.71 -11.08
N SER A 812 13.24 24.34 -10.00
CA SER A 812 14.69 24.16 -10.00
C SER A 812 15.13 23.06 -10.96
N GLN A 813 14.37 21.97 -11.08
CA GLN A 813 14.66 20.89 -12.02
C GLN A 813 14.60 21.38 -13.47
N GLU A 814 13.54 22.12 -13.83
CA GLU A 814 13.37 22.65 -15.19
C GLU A 814 14.44 23.69 -15.55
N ILE A 815 14.85 24.52 -14.58
CA ILE A 815 15.97 25.46 -14.78
C ILE A 815 17.28 24.72 -15.06
N GLY A 816 17.52 23.58 -14.40
CA GLY A 816 18.65 22.71 -14.69
C GLY A 816 18.63 22.13 -16.11
N LEU A 817 17.44 21.80 -16.62
CA LEU A 817 17.25 21.37 -18.00
C LEU A 817 17.57 22.50 -18.98
N LEU A 818 17.00 23.69 -18.78
CA LEU A 818 17.30 24.87 -19.61
C LEU A 818 18.81 25.21 -19.64
N ALA A 819 19.48 25.12 -18.49
CA ALA A 819 20.91 25.36 -18.38
C ALA A 819 21.74 24.42 -19.26
N ARG A 820 21.31 23.16 -19.39
CA ARG A 820 21.97 22.13 -20.21
C ARG A 820 21.61 22.25 -21.70
N VAL A 821 20.34 22.55 -22.01
CA VAL A 821 19.81 22.61 -23.39
C VAL A 821 20.18 23.89 -24.12
N PHE A 822 19.89 25.05 -23.53
CA PHE A 822 20.06 26.35 -24.19
C PHE A 822 21.24 27.14 -23.62
N GLY A 823 21.52 26.97 -22.33
CA GLY A 823 22.45 27.80 -21.58
C GLY A 823 21.96 29.23 -21.39
N PHE A 824 22.54 29.95 -20.43
CA PHE A 824 22.12 31.32 -20.07
C PHE A 824 23.04 32.42 -20.62
N GLY A 825 23.96 32.09 -21.53
CA GLY A 825 24.86 33.07 -22.17
C GLY A 825 25.76 33.85 -21.19
N ASN A 826 25.98 33.33 -19.99
CA ASN A 826 26.87 33.91 -18.98
C ASN A 826 28.17 33.10 -18.88
N ASP A 827 29.29 33.79 -18.64
CA ASP A 827 30.60 33.15 -18.38
C ASP A 827 30.71 32.63 -16.93
N SER A 828 29.65 32.79 -16.14
CA SER A 828 29.64 32.36 -14.74
C SER A 828 29.39 30.86 -14.64
N PRO A 829 30.18 30.13 -13.84
CA PRO A 829 29.93 28.71 -13.59
C PRO A 829 28.57 28.53 -12.89
N ILE A 830 27.84 27.48 -13.29
CA ILE A 830 26.59 27.08 -12.65
C ILE A 830 26.89 25.86 -11.79
N TYR A 831 26.57 25.94 -10.51
CA TYR A 831 26.71 24.83 -9.57
C TYR A 831 25.36 24.18 -9.32
N GLU A 832 25.31 22.86 -9.42
CA GLU A 832 24.21 22.02 -8.97
C GLU A 832 24.46 21.60 -7.52
N LEU A 833 23.50 21.91 -6.64
CA LEU A 833 23.54 21.55 -5.24
C LEU A 833 22.40 20.60 -4.91
N HIS A 834 22.68 19.62 -4.04
CA HIS A 834 21.68 18.64 -3.59
C HIS A 834 21.51 18.68 -2.07
N CYS A 835 20.25 18.57 -1.62
CA CYS A 835 19.88 18.44 -0.22
C CYS A 835 19.14 17.12 -0.02
N PRO A 836 19.71 16.11 0.66
CA PRO A 836 19.11 14.78 0.79
C PRO A 836 17.93 14.77 1.76
N MET A 837 17.92 15.69 2.74
CA MET A 837 16.89 15.76 3.77
C MET A 837 15.61 16.46 3.31
N ALA A 838 15.64 17.16 2.16
CA ALA A 838 14.50 17.90 1.66
C ALA A 838 13.26 17.00 1.51
N PHE A 839 12.10 17.54 1.90
CA PHE A 839 10.80 16.89 1.76
C PHE A 839 10.70 15.50 2.42
N GLN A 840 11.22 15.37 3.66
CA GLN A 840 11.24 14.13 4.45
C GLN A 840 12.19 13.07 3.87
N GLY A 841 13.39 13.47 3.47
CA GLY A 841 14.43 12.54 2.98
C GLY A 841 14.31 12.16 1.50
N LYS A 842 13.51 12.89 0.72
CA LYS A 842 13.29 12.62 -0.72
C LYS A 842 14.41 13.15 -1.61
N GLY A 843 15.22 14.08 -1.11
CA GLY A 843 16.24 14.76 -1.92
C GLY A 843 15.66 15.89 -2.78
N ALA A 844 16.40 16.97 -2.94
CA ALA A 844 16.06 18.07 -3.84
C ALA A 844 17.32 18.74 -4.38
N VAL A 845 17.28 19.21 -5.63
CA VAL A 845 18.38 19.93 -6.27
C VAL A 845 18.01 21.37 -6.57
N TRP A 846 18.98 22.27 -6.44
CA TRP A 846 18.87 23.67 -6.87
C TRP A 846 20.17 24.13 -7.52
N TYR A 847 20.10 25.24 -8.25
CA TYR A 847 21.23 25.76 -8.99
C TYR A 847 21.60 27.17 -8.51
N GLN A 848 22.89 27.49 -8.48
CA GLN A 848 23.38 28.81 -8.07
C GLN A 848 24.73 29.14 -8.75
N PRO A 849 25.19 30.41 -8.74
CA PRO A 849 26.37 30.84 -9.52
C PRO A 849 27.73 30.58 -8.83
N ASP A 850 27.74 29.98 -7.64
CA ASP A 850 28.94 29.74 -6.84
C ASP A 850 28.79 28.49 -5.95
N ASP A 851 29.86 28.06 -5.30
CA ASP A 851 29.89 26.88 -4.43
C ASP A 851 29.41 27.14 -2.99
N GLN A 852 29.04 28.38 -2.65
CA GLN A 852 28.64 28.75 -1.28
C GLN A 852 27.19 28.34 -1.05
N VAL A 853 27.00 27.22 -0.36
CA VAL A 853 25.69 26.61 -0.11
C VAL A 853 24.70 27.59 0.54
N ARG A 854 23.58 27.83 -0.15
CA ARG A 854 22.42 28.60 0.33
C ARG A 854 21.15 27.78 0.10
N ASN A 855 20.78 26.95 1.06
CA ASN A 855 19.71 25.97 0.94
C ASN A 855 18.31 26.64 0.94
N PRO A 856 17.59 26.65 -0.20
CA PRO A 856 16.28 27.30 -0.28
C PRO A 856 15.16 26.51 0.41
N TYR A 857 15.35 25.22 0.67
CA TYR A 857 14.32 24.32 1.20
C TYR A 857 14.20 24.34 2.72
N PHE A 858 15.28 24.66 3.43
CA PHE A 858 15.31 24.73 4.90
C PHE A 858 15.63 26.12 5.45
N GLY A 859 15.95 27.08 4.57
CA GLY A 859 16.22 28.46 4.96
C GLY A 859 17.33 28.57 6.00
N SER A 860 17.14 29.46 6.97
CA SER A 860 18.08 29.70 8.08
C SER A 860 18.37 28.46 8.92
N THR A 861 17.44 27.50 9.00
CA THR A 861 17.57 26.30 9.85
C THR A 861 18.71 25.38 9.37
N MET A 862 18.93 25.29 8.05
CA MET A 862 19.99 24.47 7.45
C MET A 862 20.64 25.16 6.25
N LEU A 863 20.90 26.46 6.37
CA LEU A 863 21.29 27.33 5.26
C LEU A 863 22.51 26.83 4.48
N LYS A 864 23.49 26.26 5.18
CA LYS A 864 24.76 25.79 4.61
C LYS A 864 24.80 24.28 4.35
N CYS A 865 23.66 23.60 4.38
CA CYS A 865 23.59 22.15 4.23
C CYS A 865 23.30 21.73 2.79
N ALA A 866 24.27 21.06 2.16
CA ALA A 866 24.15 20.31 0.91
C ALA A 866 25.06 19.07 1.03
N ASP A 867 24.67 17.94 0.45
CA ASP A 867 25.50 16.71 0.44
C ASP A 867 26.37 16.59 -0.81
N ARG A 868 26.04 17.33 -1.86
CA ARG A 868 26.76 17.36 -3.14
C ARG A 868 26.69 18.75 -3.75
N VAL A 869 27.82 19.21 -4.26
CA VAL A 869 27.99 20.46 -5.00
C VAL A 869 28.86 20.12 -6.22
N GLU A 870 28.28 20.20 -7.41
CA GLU A 870 28.96 19.86 -8.67
C GLU A 870 28.88 21.05 -9.63
N GLU A 871 29.98 21.36 -10.32
CA GLU A 871 29.98 22.36 -11.39
C GLU A 871 29.37 21.73 -12.65
N LEU A 872 28.41 22.42 -13.26
CA LEU A 872 27.72 21.96 -14.45
C LEU A 872 28.63 22.10 -15.68
N SER A 873 29.45 21.07 -15.94
CA SER A 873 30.32 21.03 -17.12
C SER A 873 29.51 20.79 -18.40
N VAL A 874 29.68 21.66 -19.40
CA VAL A 874 29.07 21.55 -20.73
C VAL A 874 30.17 21.73 -21.77
N GLU A 875 30.38 20.77 -22.68
CA GLU A 875 31.32 20.94 -23.78
C GLU A 875 30.78 22.00 -24.76
N SER A 876 31.53 23.07 -24.99
CA SER A 876 31.18 24.10 -25.97
C SER A 876 31.34 23.54 -27.39
N GLY A 877 30.26 23.59 -28.18
CA GLY A 877 30.24 23.23 -29.59
C GLY A 877 30.97 24.24 -30.49
N GLU A 878 32.18 24.65 -30.15
CA GLU A 878 33.04 25.42 -31.06
C GLU A 878 34.00 24.49 -31.80
N SER A 879 33.73 24.34 -33.10
CA SER A 879 34.60 23.86 -34.16
C SER A 879 36.09 23.77 -33.79
N ARG A 880 36.60 22.55 -33.60
CA ARG A 880 38.04 22.23 -33.72
C ARG A 880 38.50 22.53 -35.15
N ALA A 881 39.12 23.69 -35.36
CA ALA A 881 40.00 23.90 -36.50
C ALA A 881 41.27 23.03 -36.31
N PRO A 882 41.82 22.42 -37.37
CA PRO A 882 42.99 21.55 -37.24
C PRO A 882 44.25 22.41 -37.02
N HIS A 883 44.79 22.38 -35.80
CA HIS A 883 46.15 22.89 -35.58
C HIS A 883 47.16 21.98 -36.27
N THR A 884 47.78 22.53 -37.30
CA THR A 884 48.99 22.01 -37.94
C THR A 884 50.14 21.98 -36.92
N ARG A 885 50.87 20.86 -36.95
CA ARG A 885 52.11 20.64 -36.19
C ARG A 885 53.18 21.68 -36.54
N HIS A 886 53.82 22.24 -35.52
CA HIS A 886 55.24 22.53 -35.52
C HIS A 886 55.85 22.05 -34.21
#